data_AF-E4XPH3-F1
#
_entry.id   AF-E4XPH3-F1
#
_cell.length_a   1.000
_cell.length_b   1.000
_cell.length_c   1.000
_cell.angle_alpha   90.00
_cell.angle_beta   90.00
_cell.angle_gamma   90.00
#
_symmetry.space_group_name_H-M   'P 1'
#
loop_
_entity.id
_entity.type
_entity.pdbx_description
1 polymer ?
#
loop_
_entity_poly.entity_id
_entity_poly.type
_entity_poly.pdbx_seq_one_letter_code
_entity_poly.pdbx_strand_id
1 'polypeptide(L)'
;MLFLCPCIEQESDVFILVIPNYVGESYLQSGDGSSQISATIDAPENYYASEAAYALVNGKLHIFGGNSDGTKIARLDDCTLNELTVRLNEEREVGHTALSIENGKKALICFGWTDEIRKTCEIFDGSTTVSTFAADSTHYSGGLGLYKNQPTSVGCYDAKHRKAETLSATGWISLPDHPKRISSHSLVALENQSMLLIGGIDFGNGNAFQSGIWQLKDENWNEIGELLQSFENSSRIFLTARFWNIFVIQEMRFLLIILINLAQASLRQRETCNDQEINNECLAVCDAEYFDCSKNCVNSDCLRKCAEEVIACENSCPCGADCPTGCVDCPEHPLCADECEDAQFINNEYKICVNAAIYELDFCLKTCPPEIGCHNSCYENYSQMLFLCPCIEQETTTTTQISPIEPSDVFILVLPNKVDESYLQSGDGSSQISATINAPENRYARNAAYALVNGKLHIFGGYYDWTKIARLDDCTLNELTVRLNEERYVGHAALSMENGKKVLICFGWLDPASVGCYFEQHQKAETLSATGWTALPGHPTRISRHSLVALDNQSMLLIGGKDNGNDGVSQSGIWQLKDENWNKIGELLQADYRGSAIYIGRSIYYFGNVSNAIERLDFNEEEELQKVAQIGNQPSQYYLPVLFQTVPNYCI
;
A
#
# COMPACT_ATOMS: atom_id res chain seq x y z
N MET A 1 -47.88 12.49 -7.14
CA MET A 1 -46.96 13.60 -6.82
C MET A 1 -45.57 13.16 -7.25
N LEU A 2 -44.82 14.03 -7.96
CA LEU A 2 -43.47 13.81 -8.49
C LEU A 2 -42.43 13.92 -7.32
N PHE A 3 -41.44 13.04 -7.11
CA PHE A 3 -40.23 12.58 -7.87
C PHE A 3 -38.92 13.32 -7.45
N LEU A 4 -37.98 12.55 -6.83
CA LEU A 4 -36.49 12.70 -6.71
C LEU A 4 -35.90 14.04 -6.17
N CYS A 5 -34.68 14.14 -5.61
CA CYS A 5 -33.51 13.25 -5.49
C CYS A 5 -32.77 13.45 -4.13
N PRO A 6 -31.67 12.72 -3.82
CA PRO A 6 -30.37 13.41 -3.78
C PRO A 6 -29.17 12.53 -4.23
N CYS A 7 -28.05 13.19 -4.50
CA CYS A 7 -26.71 12.67 -4.19
C CYS A 7 -26.24 13.30 -2.86
N ILE A 8 -25.24 12.72 -2.21
CA ILE A 8 -23.97 13.31 -1.74
C ILE A 8 -23.33 12.28 -0.78
N GLU A 9 -22.02 12.06 -0.89
CA GLU A 9 -21.23 11.30 0.08
C GLU A 9 -20.79 12.19 1.26
N GLN A 10 -20.55 11.60 2.42
CA GLN A 10 -19.57 12.12 3.40
C GLN A 10 -18.74 10.90 3.76
N GLU A 11 -17.44 10.95 3.50
CA GLU A 11 -16.33 11.18 4.46
C GLU A 11 -16.25 10.49 5.83
N SER A 12 -15.10 9.90 6.11
CA SER A 12 -14.72 9.17 7.33
C SER A 12 -14.77 9.97 8.64
N ASP A 13 -15.01 9.24 9.74
CA ASP A 13 -14.82 9.66 11.13
C ASP A 13 -13.34 9.91 11.51
N VAL A 14 -12.67 10.86 10.85
CA VAL A 14 -11.35 11.37 11.25
C VAL A 14 -11.56 12.43 12.34
N PHE A 15 -10.90 12.27 13.49
CA PHE A 15 -10.84 13.27 14.54
C PHE A 15 -9.41 13.76 14.78
N ILE A 16 -9.26 15.07 14.87
CA ILE A 16 -8.01 15.78 15.11
C ILE A 16 -7.98 16.22 16.57
N LEU A 17 -7.04 15.70 17.35
CA LEU A 17 -6.80 16.18 18.72
C LEU A 17 -6.08 17.53 18.67
N VAL A 18 -6.72 18.55 19.24
CA VAL A 18 -6.18 19.89 19.43
C VAL A 18 -5.93 20.10 20.92
N ILE A 19 -4.66 20.33 21.26
CA ILE A 19 -4.20 20.73 22.60
C ILE A 19 -3.75 22.18 22.49
N PRO A 20 -4.56 23.18 22.90
CA PRO A 20 -4.18 24.58 22.86
C PRO A 20 -3.26 24.94 24.04
N ASN A 21 -2.89 26.22 24.16
CA ASN A 21 -2.07 26.74 25.27
C ASN A 21 -2.58 26.34 26.66
N TYR A 22 -3.90 26.21 26.82
CA TYR A 22 -4.54 25.72 28.04
C TYR A 22 -5.03 24.27 27.83
N VAL A 23 -4.38 23.28 28.45
CA VAL A 23 -4.71 21.86 28.22
C VAL A 23 -6.14 21.51 28.64
N GLY A 24 -6.73 22.22 29.61
CA GLY A 24 -8.14 22.08 29.99
C GLY A 24 -9.14 22.59 28.95
N GLU A 25 -8.67 23.27 27.90
CA GLU A 25 -9.46 23.69 26.72
C GLU A 25 -9.24 22.75 25.52
N SER A 26 -8.60 21.58 25.71
CA SER A 26 -8.37 20.62 24.63
C SER A 26 -9.66 20.06 24.04
N TYR A 27 -9.62 19.71 22.75
CA TYR A 27 -10.77 19.16 22.03
C TYR A 27 -10.39 18.23 20.88
N LEU A 28 -11.32 17.34 20.53
CA LEU A 28 -11.32 16.60 19.28
C LEU A 28 -12.18 17.35 18.26
N GLN A 29 -11.61 17.67 17.10
CA GLN A 29 -12.27 18.31 15.97
C GLN A 29 -12.47 17.27 14.87
N SER A 30 -13.69 17.05 14.37
CA SER A 30 -13.87 16.18 13.19
C SER A 30 -13.21 16.82 11.95
N GLY A 31 -12.66 15.99 11.07
CA GLY A 31 -11.87 16.41 9.91
C GLY A 31 -12.64 17.25 8.88
N ASP A 32 -13.96 17.09 8.83
CA ASP A 32 -14.91 17.89 8.04
C ASP A 32 -15.26 19.25 8.68
N GLY A 33 -14.74 19.54 9.88
CA GLY A 33 -15.05 20.76 10.64
C GLY A 33 -16.40 20.75 11.39
N SER A 34 -17.23 19.71 11.25
CA SER A 34 -18.64 19.76 11.65
C SER A 34 -18.90 19.59 13.15
N SER A 35 -17.99 18.93 13.87
CA SER A 35 -18.16 18.60 15.30
C SER A 35 -16.90 18.86 16.11
N GLN A 36 -17.11 19.38 17.32
CA GLN A 36 -16.05 19.62 18.30
C GLN A 36 -16.47 19.02 19.65
N ILE A 37 -15.63 18.14 20.20
CA ILE A 37 -15.87 17.42 21.45
C ILE A 37 -14.77 17.80 22.44
N SER A 38 -15.13 18.24 23.65
CA SER A 38 -14.14 18.52 24.71
C SER A 38 -13.31 17.27 25.04
N ALA A 39 -11.99 17.40 25.03
CA ALA A 39 -11.06 16.33 25.40
C ALA A 39 -10.43 16.68 26.75
N THR A 40 -10.55 15.80 27.74
CA THR A 40 -9.85 15.96 29.01
C THR A 40 -8.43 15.44 28.86
N ILE A 41 -7.44 16.33 28.95
CA ILE A 41 -6.02 15.98 28.99
C ILE A 41 -5.48 16.30 30.39
N ASP A 42 -5.02 15.28 31.09
CA ASP A 42 -4.40 15.43 32.40
C ASP A 42 -2.93 15.85 32.22
N ALA A 43 -2.52 16.93 32.90
CA ALA A 43 -1.16 17.44 32.87
C ALA A 43 -0.78 18.04 34.24
N PRO A 44 0.53 18.25 34.53
CA PRO A 44 0.98 18.85 35.78
C PRO A 44 0.37 20.23 36.08
N GLU A 45 0.05 21.01 35.04
CA GLU A 45 -0.54 22.34 35.13
C GLU A 45 -1.27 22.73 33.84
N ASN A 46 -2.16 23.74 33.91
CA ASN A 46 -3.03 24.06 32.77
C ASN A 46 -2.28 24.62 31.55
N TYR A 47 -1.12 25.29 31.72
CA TYR A 47 -0.36 25.89 30.62
C TYR A 47 0.79 25.01 30.09
N TYR A 48 0.81 23.72 30.43
CA TYR A 48 1.94 22.83 30.19
C TYR A 48 2.32 22.64 28.70
N ALA A 49 1.36 22.84 27.79
CA ALA A 49 1.54 22.79 26.33
C ALA A 49 1.91 24.15 25.69
N SER A 50 1.93 25.24 26.47
CA SER A 50 2.18 26.59 25.94
C SER A 50 3.59 26.72 25.35
N GLU A 51 3.65 27.19 24.09
CA GLU A 51 4.87 27.27 23.26
C GLU A 51 5.60 25.94 23.03
N ALA A 52 5.02 24.79 23.42
CA ALA A 52 5.67 23.49 23.24
C ALA A 52 5.57 23.02 21.79
N ALA A 53 6.71 22.59 21.21
CA ALA A 53 6.72 21.93 19.92
C ALA A 53 6.30 20.46 20.06
N TYR A 54 5.70 19.86 19.04
CA TYR A 54 5.26 18.46 19.07
C TYR A 54 5.74 17.64 17.88
N ALA A 55 5.90 16.33 18.09
CA ALA A 55 6.15 15.33 17.05
C ALA A 55 5.63 13.94 17.48
N LEU A 56 5.52 13.04 16.51
CA LEU A 56 5.24 11.62 16.76
C LEU A 56 6.55 10.84 16.79
N VAL A 57 6.76 10.07 17.87
CA VAL A 57 7.92 9.18 18.03
C VAL A 57 7.42 7.80 18.44
N ASN A 58 7.73 6.80 17.62
CA ASN A 58 7.22 5.42 17.70
C ASN A 58 5.69 5.36 17.87
N GLY A 59 4.98 6.15 17.07
CA GLY A 59 3.51 6.25 17.08
C GLY A 59 2.90 7.04 18.24
N LYS A 60 3.69 7.54 19.19
CA LYS A 60 3.21 8.30 20.36
C LYS A 60 3.48 9.79 20.22
N LEU A 61 2.50 10.61 20.63
CA LEU A 61 2.63 12.07 20.67
C LEU A 61 3.58 12.49 21.81
N HIS A 62 4.59 13.28 21.46
CA HIS A 62 5.51 13.90 22.39
C HIS A 62 5.48 15.42 22.21
N ILE A 63 5.62 16.15 23.32
CA ILE A 63 5.83 17.59 23.36
C ILE A 63 7.23 17.90 23.92
N PHE A 64 7.84 18.96 23.41
CA PHE A 64 9.25 19.32 23.62
C PHE A 64 9.37 20.81 23.97
N GLY A 65 10.07 21.12 25.06
CA GLY A 65 10.27 22.50 25.53
C GLY A 65 8.94 23.22 25.86
N GLY A 66 8.92 24.54 25.70
CA GLY A 66 7.76 25.41 26.01
C GLY A 66 7.88 26.14 27.35
N ASN A 67 6.97 27.09 27.59
CA ASN A 67 7.03 28.07 28.70
C ASN A 67 7.11 27.47 30.12
N SER A 68 6.58 26.27 30.35
CA SER A 68 6.68 25.65 31.68
C SER A 68 8.08 25.14 32.02
N ASP A 69 8.82 24.72 31.00
CA ASP A 69 10.18 24.18 31.12
C ASP A 69 10.78 24.03 29.72
N GLY A 70 11.78 24.85 29.40
CA GLY A 70 12.40 24.89 28.08
C GLY A 70 13.17 23.62 27.69
N THR A 71 13.44 22.68 28.61
CA THR A 71 14.15 21.43 28.29
C THR A 71 13.31 20.16 28.51
N LYS A 72 12.03 20.28 28.88
CA LYS A 72 11.17 19.11 29.10
C LYS A 72 10.92 18.31 27.82
N ILE A 73 10.70 17.01 28.03
CA ILE A 73 10.12 16.10 27.04
C ILE A 73 8.98 15.36 27.74
N ALA A 74 7.76 15.53 27.26
CA ALA A 74 6.59 14.84 27.80
C ALA A 74 5.89 14.02 26.71
N ARG A 75 5.34 12.87 27.09
CA ARG A 75 4.64 11.94 26.21
C ARG A 75 3.18 11.83 26.62
N LEU A 76 2.27 11.85 25.66
CA LEU A 76 0.86 11.58 25.91
C LEU A 76 0.65 10.05 25.96
N ASP A 77 0.29 9.53 27.14
CA ASP A 77 -0.21 8.16 27.32
C ASP A 77 -1.55 8.23 28.05
N ASP A 78 -2.56 7.50 27.59
CA ASP A 78 -3.87 7.37 28.26
C ASP A 78 -4.47 8.73 28.70
N CYS A 79 -4.46 9.70 27.77
CA CYS A 79 -4.87 11.11 27.97
C CYS A 79 -4.07 11.89 29.03
N THR A 80 -2.95 11.38 29.52
CA THR A 80 -2.07 12.03 30.50
C THR A 80 -0.73 12.43 29.86
N LEU A 81 -0.30 13.68 30.05
CA LEU A 81 1.03 14.15 29.66
C LEU A 81 2.07 13.78 30.73
N ASN A 82 2.78 12.68 30.48
CA ASN A 82 3.81 12.14 31.36
C ASN A 82 5.18 12.73 30.99
N GLU A 83 5.80 13.47 31.91
CA GLU A 83 7.17 13.94 31.72
C GLU A 83 8.18 12.79 31.78
N LEU A 84 9.12 12.78 30.84
CA LEU A 84 10.19 11.79 30.77
C LEU A 84 11.44 12.29 31.51
N THR A 85 12.28 11.35 31.96
CA THR A 85 13.55 11.67 32.62
C THR A 85 14.63 12.19 31.67
N VAL A 86 14.44 12.00 30.36
CA VAL A 86 15.29 12.52 29.29
C VAL A 86 14.89 13.95 28.95
N ARG A 87 15.88 14.80 28.64
CA ARG A 87 15.74 16.25 28.52
C ARG A 87 16.42 16.73 27.23
N LEU A 88 15.97 17.85 26.70
CA LEU A 88 16.70 18.56 25.64
C LEU A 88 18.03 19.08 26.19
N ASN A 89 19.06 19.13 25.35
CA ASN A 89 20.37 19.68 25.69
C ASN A 89 20.37 21.22 25.67
N GLU A 90 19.54 21.82 24.83
CA GLU A 90 19.38 23.28 24.70
C GLU A 90 18.01 23.76 25.22
N GLU A 91 17.97 24.98 25.75
CA GLU A 91 16.74 25.59 26.27
C GLU A 91 15.85 26.12 25.13
N ARG A 92 14.68 25.48 24.97
CA ARG A 92 13.70 25.74 23.92
C ARG A 92 12.37 26.19 24.55
N GLU A 93 12.36 27.41 25.07
CA GLU A 93 11.18 28.04 25.68
C GLU A 93 10.13 28.43 24.62
N VAL A 94 10.56 29.01 23.49
CA VAL A 94 9.68 29.57 22.45
C VAL A 94 10.33 29.58 21.07
N GLY A 95 9.50 29.54 20.01
CA GLY A 95 9.90 29.73 18.61
C GLY A 95 10.78 28.63 18.02
N HIS A 96 10.98 27.55 18.77
CA HIS A 96 11.48 26.27 18.30
C HIS A 96 10.38 25.48 17.58
N THR A 97 10.75 24.37 16.97
CA THR A 97 9.81 23.50 16.27
C THR A 97 10.31 22.06 16.26
N ALA A 98 9.40 21.10 16.07
CA ALA A 98 9.70 19.68 16.06
C ALA A 98 9.06 19.00 14.84
N LEU A 99 9.71 17.97 14.32
CA LEU A 99 9.30 17.21 13.14
C LEU A 99 9.58 15.72 13.34
N SER A 100 8.61 14.87 13.05
CA SER A 100 8.80 13.41 12.98
C SER A 100 9.69 13.06 11.78
N ILE A 101 10.79 12.35 12.02
CA ILE A 101 11.75 11.89 10.99
C ILE A 101 11.92 10.37 11.05
N GLU A 102 12.60 9.78 10.06
CA GLU A 102 12.82 8.33 9.96
C GLU A 102 11.52 7.51 10.10
N ASN A 103 10.47 7.91 9.35
CA ASN A 103 9.12 7.35 9.41
C ASN A 103 8.51 7.37 10.83
N GLY A 104 8.79 8.43 11.59
CA GLY A 104 8.28 8.61 12.95
C GLY A 104 9.01 7.79 14.01
N LYS A 105 10.19 7.22 13.72
CA LYS A 105 11.04 6.55 14.72
C LYS A 105 11.77 7.55 15.62
N LYS A 106 12.00 8.78 15.15
CA LYS A 106 12.69 9.85 15.88
C LYS A 106 12.01 11.19 15.63
N ALA A 107 12.28 12.17 16.49
CA ALA A 107 11.95 13.57 16.26
C ALA A 107 13.21 14.40 16.06
N LEU A 108 13.17 15.35 15.11
CA LEU A 108 14.12 16.44 14.99
C LEU A 108 13.52 17.67 15.67
N ILE A 109 14.22 18.28 16.63
CA ILE A 109 13.82 19.49 17.33
C ILE A 109 14.85 20.58 17.02
N CYS A 110 14.41 21.74 16.52
CA CYS A 110 15.28 22.79 16.02
C CYS A 110 14.87 24.19 16.48
N PHE A 111 15.85 25.10 16.50
CA PHE A 111 15.73 26.54 16.75
C PHE A 111 15.28 26.89 18.19
N GLY A 112 15.25 28.19 18.51
CA GLY A 112 14.89 28.72 19.84
C GLY A 112 15.14 30.23 19.91
N TRP A 113 14.94 30.84 21.10
CA TRP A 113 14.99 32.30 21.26
C TRP A 113 16.36 32.92 20.93
N THR A 114 17.45 32.40 21.52
CA THR A 114 18.76 33.10 21.59
C THR A 114 19.64 32.86 20.36
N ASP A 115 20.54 33.81 20.05
CA ASP A 115 21.28 33.84 18.77
C ASP A 115 22.03 32.54 18.40
N GLU A 116 22.58 31.83 19.38
CA GLU A 116 23.24 30.55 19.16
C GLU A 116 22.22 29.41 18.97
N ILE A 117 21.16 29.35 19.81
CA ILE A 117 20.12 28.31 19.77
C ILE A 117 19.20 28.45 18.55
N ARG A 118 19.08 29.65 17.96
CA ARG A 118 18.33 29.94 16.70
C ARG A 118 18.76 29.10 15.49
N LYS A 119 19.87 28.37 15.58
CA LYS A 119 20.43 27.49 14.55
C LYS A 119 20.54 26.03 14.99
N THR A 120 20.56 25.74 16.29
CA THR A 120 20.88 24.40 16.78
C THR A 120 19.68 23.45 16.68
N CYS A 121 20.01 22.19 16.40
CA CYS A 121 19.06 21.11 16.26
C CYS A 121 19.51 19.90 17.08
N GLU A 122 18.55 19.09 17.49
CA GLU A 122 18.73 17.88 18.27
C GLU A 122 17.79 16.79 17.78
N ILE A 123 18.22 15.53 17.91
CA ILE A 123 17.43 14.36 17.55
C ILE A 123 17.05 13.61 18.83
N PHE A 124 15.76 13.31 18.98
CA PHE A 124 15.22 12.47 20.04
C PHE A 124 14.74 11.13 19.47
N ASP A 125 15.27 10.01 19.98
CA ASP A 125 14.96 8.65 19.48
C ASP A 125 13.86 7.90 20.25
N GLY A 126 13.23 8.55 21.22
CA GLY A 126 12.31 7.92 22.19
C GLY A 126 12.96 7.60 23.54
N SER A 127 14.29 7.68 23.65
CA SER A 127 15.07 7.35 24.85
C SER A 127 16.22 8.32 25.15
N THR A 128 16.87 8.87 24.12
CA THR A 128 18.04 9.77 24.23
C THR A 128 17.90 10.99 23.32
N THR A 129 18.59 12.07 23.68
CA THR A 129 18.69 13.32 22.92
C THR A 129 20.13 13.56 22.49
N VAL A 130 20.35 13.83 21.20
CA VAL A 130 21.69 14.05 20.63
C VAL A 130 21.68 15.26 19.71
N SER A 131 22.59 16.22 19.95
CA SER A 131 22.78 17.39 19.07
C SER A 131 23.20 16.97 17.66
N THR A 132 22.66 17.67 16.65
CA THR A 132 23.00 17.49 15.24
C THR A 132 23.46 18.81 14.61
N PHE A 133 23.67 18.83 13.30
CA PHE A 133 24.15 19.99 12.55
C PHE A 133 23.28 21.24 12.79
N ALA A 134 23.95 22.37 13.02
CA ALA A 134 23.31 23.68 13.08
C ALA A 134 23.08 24.26 11.67
N ALA A 135 22.00 25.01 11.49
CA ALA A 135 21.68 25.67 10.23
C ALA A 135 22.63 26.85 9.91
N ASP A 136 22.84 27.13 8.61
CA ASP A 136 23.68 28.23 8.16
C ASP A 136 23.00 29.58 8.44
N SER A 137 21.67 29.64 8.38
CA SER A 137 20.82 30.77 8.77
C SER A 137 20.07 30.50 10.07
N THR A 138 19.67 31.57 10.76
CA THR A 138 18.74 31.49 11.89
C THR A 138 17.32 31.20 11.39
N HIS A 139 16.56 30.36 12.10
CA HIS A 139 15.16 30.01 11.74
C HIS A 139 14.20 30.13 12.94
N TYR A 140 14.34 31.19 13.74
CA TYR A 140 13.39 31.51 14.82
C TYR A 140 11.97 31.65 14.25
N SER A 141 11.04 30.80 14.72
CA SER A 141 9.69 30.64 14.16
C SER A 141 9.66 30.32 12.65
N GLY A 142 10.65 29.58 12.13
CA GLY A 142 10.78 29.22 10.71
C GLY A 142 10.14 27.87 10.30
N GLY A 143 9.55 27.14 11.26
CA GLY A 143 8.90 25.85 11.01
C GLY A 143 9.84 24.72 10.56
N LEU A 144 9.31 23.50 10.54
CA LEU A 144 9.96 22.33 9.93
C LEU A 144 8.92 21.50 9.17
N GLY A 145 9.29 21.09 7.95
CA GLY A 145 8.59 20.14 7.09
C GLY A 145 9.57 19.23 6.34
N LEU A 146 9.09 18.40 5.41
CA LEU A 146 9.94 17.57 4.54
C LEU A 146 9.83 18.05 3.09
N TYR A 147 10.97 18.20 2.43
CA TYR A 147 11.12 18.42 0.99
C TYR A 147 12.12 17.41 0.43
N LYS A 148 11.81 16.71 -0.67
CA LYS A 148 12.62 15.56 -1.16
C LYS A 148 12.98 14.57 -0.02
N ASN A 149 12.01 14.32 0.87
CA ASN A 149 12.13 13.52 2.11
C ASN A 149 13.20 13.99 3.13
N GLN A 150 13.73 15.21 3.00
CA GLN A 150 14.71 15.79 3.92
C GLN A 150 14.10 16.92 4.78
N PRO A 151 14.44 17.01 6.09
CA PRO A 151 13.95 18.08 6.96
C PRO A 151 14.34 19.45 6.43
N THR A 152 13.37 20.36 6.34
CA THR A 152 13.52 21.64 5.63
C THR A 152 12.86 22.76 6.42
N SER A 153 13.51 23.93 6.48
CA SER A 153 13.02 25.13 7.17
C SER A 153 13.12 26.36 6.28
N VAL A 154 12.31 27.39 6.56
CA VAL A 154 12.22 28.61 5.75
C VAL A 154 12.10 29.84 6.66
N GLY A 155 12.76 30.93 6.30
CA GLY A 155 12.55 32.24 6.90
C GLY A 155 12.92 32.35 8.39
N CYS A 156 12.68 33.53 8.98
CA CYS A 156 13.02 33.81 10.38
C CYS A 156 12.32 35.08 10.86
N TYR A 157 11.69 35.02 12.03
CA TYR A 157 10.98 36.16 12.62
C TYR A 157 11.92 37.32 13.00
N ASP A 158 13.11 37.00 13.52
CA ASP A 158 14.07 38.00 14.01
C ASP A 158 14.93 38.59 12.89
N ALA A 159 15.58 37.72 12.11
CA ALA A 159 16.46 38.12 11.01
C ALA A 159 15.71 38.56 9.74
N LYS A 160 14.40 38.26 9.63
CA LYS A 160 13.48 38.75 8.59
C LYS A 160 13.99 38.52 7.17
N HIS A 161 14.62 37.37 6.98
CA HIS A 161 15.22 36.96 5.71
C HIS A 161 14.30 35.99 4.95
N ARG A 162 14.80 35.53 3.81
CA ARG A 162 14.07 34.68 2.85
C ARG A 162 14.68 33.28 2.77
N LYS A 163 15.65 32.95 3.62
CA LYS A 163 16.48 31.75 3.46
C LYS A 163 15.64 30.50 3.66
N ALA A 164 15.88 29.52 2.79
CA ALA A 164 15.35 28.18 2.92
C ALA A 164 16.54 27.24 2.94
N GLU A 165 16.51 26.24 3.82
CA GLU A 165 17.61 25.29 3.98
C GLU A 165 17.05 23.89 4.24
N THR A 166 17.77 22.86 3.79
CA THR A 166 17.42 21.46 3.99
C THR A 166 18.56 20.71 4.68
N LEU A 167 18.23 19.82 5.60
CA LEU A 167 19.19 19.04 6.38
C LEU A 167 19.54 17.74 5.64
N SER A 168 20.81 17.64 5.25
CA SER A 168 21.40 16.45 4.63
C SER A 168 22.27 15.65 5.62
N ALA A 169 22.79 14.50 5.17
CA ALA A 169 23.73 13.69 5.95
C ALA A 169 25.05 14.39 6.30
N THR A 170 25.42 15.48 5.61
CA THR A 170 26.67 16.23 5.87
C THR A 170 26.45 17.60 6.50
N GLY A 171 25.21 17.99 6.79
CA GLY A 171 24.84 19.30 7.30
C GLY A 171 23.69 19.96 6.56
N TRP A 172 23.38 21.19 6.91
CA TRP A 172 22.39 21.99 6.22
C TRP A 172 22.91 22.46 4.86
N ILE A 173 22.01 22.56 3.88
CA ILE A 173 22.29 22.97 2.50
C ILE A 173 21.29 24.06 2.13
N SER A 174 21.78 25.18 1.57
CA SER A 174 20.91 26.25 1.07
C SER A 174 20.02 25.75 -0.07
N LEU A 175 18.72 26.00 0.08
CA LEU A 175 17.74 25.97 -1.00
C LEU A 175 17.55 27.39 -1.57
N PRO A 176 16.80 27.54 -2.67
CA PRO A 176 16.41 28.85 -3.20
C PRO A 176 15.59 29.68 -2.22
N ASP A 177 15.94 30.97 -2.10
CA ASP A 177 15.24 31.98 -1.30
C ASP A 177 13.73 31.96 -1.58
N HIS A 178 12.90 31.92 -0.52
CA HIS A 178 11.46 32.15 -0.63
C HIS A 178 11.16 33.58 -1.13
N PRO A 179 10.14 33.83 -1.96
CA PRO A 179 9.90 35.18 -2.51
C PRO A 179 9.62 36.25 -1.44
N LYS A 180 8.83 35.92 -0.42
CA LYS A 180 8.46 36.79 0.72
C LYS A 180 9.43 36.61 1.91
N ARG A 181 9.63 37.66 2.72
CA ARG A 181 10.44 37.60 3.96
C ARG A 181 9.56 37.05 5.07
N ILE A 182 9.62 35.75 5.29
CA ILE A 182 8.53 35.04 5.97
C ILE A 182 8.92 34.43 7.32
N SER A 183 7.96 34.26 8.23
CA SER A 183 8.07 33.44 9.44
C SER A 183 6.68 33.02 9.93
N SER A 184 6.61 32.27 11.02
CA SER A 184 5.38 31.92 11.73
C SER A 184 4.34 31.20 10.85
N HIS A 185 4.84 30.43 9.88
CA HIS A 185 4.07 29.68 8.89
C HIS A 185 4.12 28.18 9.19
N SER A 186 3.19 27.43 8.61
CA SER A 186 3.22 25.97 8.60
C SER A 186 3.96 25.44 7.37
N LEU A 187 4.78 24.41 7.56
CA LEU A 187 5.39 23.62 6.49
C LEU A 187 4.76 22.22 6.44
N VAL A 188 4.36 21.77 5.26
CA VAL A 188 3.62 20.51 5.03
C VAL A 188 4.26 19.75 3.88
N ALA A 189 4.59 18.48 4.10
CA ALA A 189 5.14 17.60 3.06
C ALA A 189 4.04 17.03 2.16
N LEU A 190 4.34 16.75 0.89
CA LEU A 190 3.44 16.10 -0.06
C LEU A 190 4.05 14.81 -0.60
N GLU A 191 3.20 13.84 -0.97
CA GLU A 191 3.62 12.50 -1.45
C GLU A 191 4.52 12.58 -2.71
N ASN A 192 4.31 13.59 -3.55
CA ASN A 192 5.13 13.88 -4.73
C ASN A 192 6.48 14.56 -4.42
N GLN A 193 6.97 14.44 -3.18
CA GLN A 193 8.23 14.99 -2.67
C GLN A 193 8.35 16.53 -2.63
N SER A 194 7.29 17.26 -3.00
CA SER A 194 7.21 18.72 -2.83
C SER A 194 6.80 19.12 -1.41
N MET A 195 6.96 20.40 -1.08
CA MET A 195 6.60 20.95 0.24
C MET A 195 5.73 22.19 0.09
N LEU A 196 4.66 22.29 0.88
CA LEU A 196 3.85 23.50 1.02
C LEU A 196 4.30 24.36 2.19
N LEU A 197 4.25 25.67 2.00
CA LEU A 197 4.31 26.71 3.02
C LEU A 197 2.94 27.40 3.07
N ILE A 198 2.36 27.49 4.27
CA ILE A 198 0.99 27.94 4.49
C ILE A 198 0.95 29.00 5.59
N GLY A 199 0.41 30.19 5.28
CA GLY A 199 0.19 31.28 6.23
C GLY A 199 1.47 32.01 6.67
N GLY A 200 1.43 32.65 7.84
CA GLY A 200 2.56 33.37 8.44
C GLY A 200 2.60 34.87 8.14
N ILE A 201 3.72 35.49 8.52
CA ILE A 201 3.95 36.95 8.46
C ILE A 201 4.90 37.28 7.30
N ASP A 202 4.58 38.26 6.46
CA ASP A 202 5.52 38.84 5.49
C ASP A 202 6.10 40.18 5.97
N PHE A 203 7.35 40.16 6.42
CA PHE A 203 8.12 41.35 6.80
C PHE A 203 8.49 42.23 5.60
N GLY A 204 8.41 41.71 4.37
CA GLY A 204 8.53 42.50 3.14
C GLY A 204 7.34 43.42 2.93
N ASN A 205 6.16 43.03 3.42
CA ASN A 205 4.91 43.75 3.30
C ASN A 205 4.45 44.37 4.64
N GLY A 206 5.39 44.97 5.38
CA GLY A 206 5.06 45.71 6.62
C GLY A 206 4.59 44.84 7.79
N ASN A 207 4.98 43.56 7.83
CA ASN A 207 4.54 42.56 8.79
C ASN A 207 3.06 42.15 8.60
N ALA A 208 2.52 42.25 7.38
CA ALA A 208 1.18 41.77 7.09
C ALA A 208 1.11 40.23 7.21
N PHE A 209 -0.01 39.72 7.72
CA PHE A 209 -0.32 38.29 7.60
C PHE A 209 -0.53 37.95 6.12
N GLN A 210 0.09 36.87 5.66
CA GLN A 210 0.08 36.49 4.25
C GLN A 210 -0.84 35.28 4.05
N SER A 211 -1.79 35.39 3.12
CA SER A 211 -2.74 34.31 2.78
C SER A 211 -2.13 33.24 1.87
N GLY A 212 -1.06 33.56 1.14
CA GLY A 212 -0.49 32.71 0.09
C GLY A 212 -0.14 31.29 0.54
N ILE A 213 -0.55 30.32 -0.27
CA ILE A 213 -0.14 28.92 -0.20
C ILE A 213 0.97 28.74 -1.22
N TRP A 214 2.18 28.49 -0.76
CA TRP A 214 3.38 28.40 -1.60
C TRP A 214 3.86 26.96 -1.69
N GLN A 215 4.18 26.48 -2.89
CA GLN A 215 4.77 25.17 -3.12
C GLN A 215 6.23 25.31 -3.53
N LEU A 216 7.12 24.62 -2.81
CA LEU A 216 8.47 24.32 -3.26
C LEU A 216 8.44 22.98 -4.00
N LYS A 217 8.62 23.02 -5.32
CA LYS A 217 8.74 21.85 -6.20
C LYS A 217 9.89 22.08 -7.16
N ASP A 218 10.73 21.07 -7.39
CA ASP A 218 11.85 21.14 -8.35
C ASP A 218 12.72 22.40 -8.19
N GLU A 219 13.06 22.74 -6.94
CA GLU A 219 13.83 23.93 -6.54
C GLU A 219 13.22 25.28 -6.98
N ASN A 220 11.91 25.32 -7.23
CA ASN A 220 11.16 26.52 -7.58
C ASN A 220 10.00 26.76 -6.60
N TRP A 221 9.86 28.01 -6.15
CA TRP A 221 8.76 28.48 -5.30
C TRP A 221 7.63 29.04 -6.17
N ASN A 222 6.43 28.47 -6.05
CA ASN A 222 5.24 28.89 -6.78
C ASN A 222 4.09 29.18 -5.81
N GLU A 223 3.37 30.28 -5.98
CA GLU A 223 2.12 30.56 -5.24
C GLU A 223 1.00 29.78 -5.94
N ILE A 224 0.40 28.80 -5.25
CA ILE A 224 -0.59 27.87 -5.81
C ILE A 224 -2.02 28.14 -5.32
N GLY A 225 -2.21 29.10 -4.41
CA GLY A 225 -3.50 29.48 -3.87
C GLY A 225 -3.39 30.46 -2.71
N GLU A 226 -4.52 30.76 -2.08
CA GLU A 226 -4.59 31.63 -0.90
C GLU A 226 -5.56 31.06 0.16
N LEU A 227 -5.21 31.25 1.43
CA LEU A 227 -6.08 31.02 2.57
C LEU A 227 -7.24 32.03 2.60
N LEU A 228 -8.44 31.54 2.92
CA LEU A 228 -9.65 32.36 3.10
C LEU A 228 -9.51 33.40 4.24
N GLN A 229 -8.65 33.12 5.22
CA GLN A 229 -8.25 34.03 6.29
C GLN A 229 -6.76 33.82 6.58
N SER A 230 -6.04 34.91 6.79
CA SER A 230 -4.60 34.91 7.04
C SER A 230 -4.30 34.76 8.54
N PHE A 231 -3.45 33.81 8.91
CA PHE A 231 -3.08 33.51 10.31
C PHE A 231 -1.57 33.33 10.46
N GLU A 232 -1.07 33.51 11.68
CA GLU A 232 0.31 33.19 12.10
C GLU A 232 0.32 32.06 13.15
N ASN A 233 1.50 31.46 13.37
CA ASN A 233 1.76 30.45 14.41
C ASN A 233 0.79 29.25 14.35
N SER A 234 0.41 28.84 13.15
CA SER A 234 -0.47 27.69 12.91
C SER A 234 0.22 26.37 13.24
N SER A 235 -0.50 25.48 13.93
CA SER A 235 -0.14 24.06 14.05
C SER A 235 -0.52 23.31 12.77
N ARG A 236 0.22 22.24 12.46
CA ARG A 236 0.09 21.46 11.23
C ARG A 236 0.09 19.95 11.48
N ILE A 237 -0.84 19.25 10.85
CA ILE A 237 -0.85 17.80 10.77
C ILE A 237 -1.10 17.41 9.31
N PHE A 238 -0.24 16.60 8.73
CA PHE A 238 -0.49 16.00 7.43
C PHE A 238 -1.02 14.60 7.67
N LEU A 239 -2.33 14.43 7.49
CA LEU A 239 -2.97 13.13 7.50
C LEU A 239 -3.05 12.65 6.05
N THR A 240 -2.37 11.55 5.72
CA THR A 240 -2.60 10.82 4.47
C THR A 240 -3.96 10.09 4.58
N ALA A 241 -5.04 10.85 4.42
CA ALA A 241 -6.40 10.35 4.51
C ALA A 241 -6.75 9.51 3.27
N ARG A 242 -6.47 8.20 3.33
CA ARG A 242 -7.13 7.22 2.45
C ARG A 242 -8.54 6.96 2.97
N PHE A 243 -9.47 7.88 2.72
CA PHE A 243 -10.82 7.75 3.23
C PHE A 243 -11.94 8.20 2.28
N TRP A 244 -12.98 7.36 2.27
CA TRP A 244 -14.31 7.53 1.70
C TRP A 244 -15.30 7.08 2.78
N ASN A 245 -16.51 7.68 2.83
CA ASN A 245 -17.68 7.27 3.65
C ASN A 245 -17.53 7.54 5.17
N ILE A 246 -18.43 8.19 5.93
CA ILE A 246 -19.92 8.15 6.05
C ILE A 246 -20.56 9.56 6.31
N PHE A 247 -21.84 9.79 5.92
CA PHE A 247 -22.86 10.71 6.54
C PHE A 247 -23.81 11.57 5.65
N VAL A 248 -23.43 12.45 4.68
CA VAL A 248 -24.31 13.56 4.15
C VAL A 248 -25.58 13.01 3.48
N ILE A 249 -26.62 12.84 4.29
CA ILE A 249 -27.98 12.61 3.84
C ILE A 249 -28.88 13.36 4.83
N GLN A 250 -29.66 14.33 4.31
CA GLN A 250 -30.55 15.29 5.02
C GLN A 250 -29.81 16.56 5.51
N GLU A 251 -30.09 17.80 5.07
CA GLU A 251 -31.37 18.37 4.58
C GLU A 251 -31.26 19.41 3.44
N MET A 252 -30.08 19.95 3.06
CA MET A 252 -30.00 21.10 2.12
C MET A 252 -30.24 20.76 0.62
N ARG A 253 -31.10 19.78 0.35
CA ARG A 253 -31.48 19.25 -0.97
C ARG A 253 -32.08 20.27 -1.95
N PHE A 254 -32.57 21.43 -1.52
CA PHE A 254 -33.62 22.13 -2.28
C PHE A 254 -33.19 23.24 -3.24
N LEU A 255 -32.03 23.90 -3.08
CA LEU A 255 -31.58 24.94 -4.02
C LEU A 255 -30.51 24.47 -5.02
N LEU A 256 -29.67 23.50 -4.65
CA LEU A 256 -28.55 23.05 -5.49
C LEU A 256 -29.02 22.32 -6.77
N ILE A 257 -30.17 21.63 -6.70
CA ILE A 257 -30.76 20.85 -7.81
C ILE A 257 -31.02 21.70 -9.06
N ILE A 258 -31.36 22.99 -8.91
CA ILE A 258 -31.74 23.83 -10.06
C ILE A 258 -30.52 24.27 -10.89
N LEU A 259 -29.37 24.50 -10.25
CA LEU A 259 -28.17 24.99 -10.92
C LEU A 259 -27.29 23.86 -11.47
N ILE A 260 -27.22 22.71 -10.78
CA ILE A 260 -26.41 21.55 -11.18
C ILE A 260 -26.87 20.96 -12.53
N ASN A 261 -28.17 20.96 -12.83
CA ASN A 261 -28.73 20.40 -14.07
C ASN A 261 -28.23 21.08 -15.36
N LEU A 262 -27.71 22.31 -15.29
CA LEU A 262 -27.18 23.03 -16.46
C LEU A 262 -25.66 22.83 -16.66
N ALA A 263 -24.92 22.49 -15.60
CA ALA A 263 -23.46 22.32 -15.66
C ALA A 263 -23.03 20.85 -15.87
N GLN A 264 -23.77 19.87 -15.32
CA GLN A 264 -23.42 18.45 -15.44
C GLN A 264 -23.49 17.89 -16.87
N ALA A 265 -24.07 18.63 -17.82
CA ALA A 265 -24.13 18.24 -19.23
C ALA A 265 -22.77 18.37 -19.96
N SER A 266 -21.80 19.14 -19.44
CA SER A 266 -20.55 19.45 -20.16
C SER A 266 -19.28 18.75 -19.63
N LEU A 267 -19.29 18.26 -18.38
CA LEU A 267 -18.09 17.74 -17.71
C LEU A 267 -17.98 16.22 -17.65
N ARG A 268 -19.02 15.48 -18.07
CA ARG A 268 -19.15 14.03 -17.80
C ARG A 268 -18.38 13.10 -18.75
N GLN A 269 -17.42 13.63 -19.53
CA GLN A 269 -16.82 12.92 -20.67
C GLN A 269 -15.29 12.78 -20.59
N ARG A 270 -14.63 13.28 -19.52
CA ARG A 270 -13.15 13.38 -19.46
C ARG A 270 -12.47 12.57 -18.34
N GLU A 271 -13.21 11.92 -17.43
CA GLU A 271 -12.64 11.18 -16.26
C GLU A 271 -12.55 9.65 -16.43
N THR A 272 -12.86 9.10 -17.61
CA THR A 272 -12.99 7.63 -17.82
C THR A 272 -11.96 7.02 -18.77
N CYS A 273 -10.92 7.75 -19.14
CA CYS A 273 -9.88 7.24 -20.05
C CYS A 273 -8.69 6.66 -19.25
N ASN A 274 -8.32 5.40 -19.53
CA ASN A 274 -7.21 4.74 -18.83
C ASN A 274 -5.84 5.13 -19.42
N ASP A 275 -5.79 5.59 -20.67
CA ASP A 275 -4.54 5.83 -21.43
C ASP A 275 -4.02 7.27 -21.24
N GLN A 276 -4.23 7.85 -20.06
CA GLN A 276 -3.96 9.25 -19.78
C GLN A 276 -2.45 9.61 -19.89
N GLU A 277 -1.56 8.63 -19.74
CA GLU A 277 -0.12 8.82 -19.93
C GLU A 277 0.25 8.97 -21.41
N ILE A 278 -0.35 8.14 -22.28
CA ILE A 278 -0.24 8.24 -23.75
C ILE A 278 -0.88 9.54 -24.26
N ASN A 279 -2.00 9.97 -23.66
CA ASN A 279 -2.59 11.28 -23.93
C ASN A 279 -1.59 12.40 -23.66
N ASN A 280 -0.92 12.39 -22.50
CA ASN A 280 0.03 13.44 -22.14
C ASN A 280 1.25 13.47 -23.08
N GLU A 281 1.75 12.33 -23.54
CA GLU A 281 2.80 12.27 -24.58
C GLU A 281 2.31 12.82 -25.92
N CYS A 282 1.09 12.47 -26.34
CA CYS A 282 0.50 12.99 -27.56
C CYS A 282 0.34 14.52 -27.52
N LEU A 283 -0.18 15.06 -26.40
CA LEU A 283 -0.30 16.50 -26.18
C LEU A 283 1.07 17.20 -26.22
N ALA A 284 2.11 16.59 -25.64
CA ALA A 284 3.46 17.14 -25.71
C ALA A 284 4.04 17.17 -27.13
N VAL A 285 3.68 16.22 -28.00
CA VAL A 285 4.01 16.25 -29.44
C VAL A 285 3.23 17.35 -30.15
N CYS A 286 1.92 17.48 -29.90
CA CYS A 286 1.09 18.57 -30.46
C CYS A 286 1.64 19.96 -30.07
N ASP A 287 2.02 20.16 -28.81
CA ASP A 287 2.66 21.39 -28.31
C ASP A 287 4.00 21.67 -29.00
N ALA A 288 4.81 20.63 -29.24
CA ALA A 288 6.09 20.76 -29.96
C ALA A 288 5.89 21.15 -31.43
N GLU A 289 4.93 20.54 -32.13
CA GLU A 289 4.58 20.91 -33.51
C GLU A 289 4.01 22.33 -33.59
N TYR A 290 3.16 22.73 -32.63
CA TYR A 290 2.67 24.11 -32.52
C TYR A 290 3.81 25.12 -32.29
N PHE A 291 4.78 24.78 -31.44
CA PHE A 291 5.94 25.63 -31.17
C PHE A 291 6.80 25.82 -32.43
N ASP A 292 7.09 24.76 -33.19
CA ASP A 292 7.89 24.89 -34.43
C ASP A 292 7.08 25.49 -35.59
N CYS A 293 5.76 25.30 -35.65
CA CYS A 293 4.85 26.01 -36.58
C CYS A 293 4.85 27.53 -36.30
N SER A 294 4.57 27.92 -35.05
CA SER A 294 4.46 29.33 -34.65
C SER A 294 5.77 30.10 -34.77
N LYS A 295 6.91 29.45 -34.51
CA LYS A 295 8.27 29.99 -34.68
C LYS A 295 8.63 30.34 -36.13
N ASN A 296 8.01 29.67 -37.12
CA ASN A 296 8.19 29.94 -38.54
C ASN A 296 7.10 30.90 -39.11
N CYS A 297 6.12 31.30 -38.30
CA CYS A 297 5.04 32.18 -38.74
C CYS A 297 5.42 33.66 -38.80
N VAL A 298 5.06 34.31 -39.91
CA VAL A 298 5.38 35.73 -40.19
C VAL A 298 4.19 36.69 -40.00
N ASN A 299 2.98 36.18 -39.76
CA ASN A 299 1.76 36.99 -39.59
C ASN A 299 0.70 36.28 -38.72
N SER A 300 -0.36 37.01 -38.36
CA SER A 300 -1.44 36.54 -37.49
C SER A 300 -2.32 35.45 -38.10
N ASP A 301 -2.51 35.41 -39.42
CA ASP A 301 -3.26 34.35 -40.08
C ASP A 301 -2.50 33.01 -40.09
N CYS A 302 -1.17 33.05 -40.12
CA CYS A 302 -0.32 31.87 -39.94
C CYS A 302 -0.44 31.33 -38.51
N LEU A 303 -0.32 32.20 -37.50
CA LEU A 303 -0.50 31.81 -36.09
C LEU A 303 -1.89 31.21 -35.82
N ARG A 304 -2.95 31.77 -36.43
CA ARG A 304 -4.30 31.21 -36.34
C ARG A 304 -4.40 29.81 -36.95
N LYS A 305 -3.70 29.53 -38.05
CA LYS A 305 -3.66 28.18 -38.64
C LYS A 305 -2.93 27.19 -37.75
N CYS A 306 -1.75 27.54 -37.20
CA CYS A 306 -1.08 26.69 -36.22
C CYS A 306 -1.99 26.39 -35.00
N ALA A 307 -2.77 27.37 -34.55
CA ALA A 307 -3.73 27.20 -33.45
C ALA A 307 -4.96 26.34 -33.84
N GLU A 308 -5.41 26.38 -35.10
CA GLU A 308 -6.44 25.48 -35.63
C GLU A 308 -5.90 24.03 -35.78
N GLU A 309 -4.62 23.88 -36.16
CA GLU A 309 -3.94 22.59 -36.33
C GLU A 309 -3.61 21.91 -34.98
N VAL A 310 -3.14 22.64 -33.96
CA VAL A 310 -2.88 22.06 -32.63
C VAL A 310 -4.16 21.57 -31.95
N ILE A 311 -5.27 22.32 -32.05
CA ILE A 311 -6.57 21.89 -31.50
C ILE A 311 -7.05 20.61 -32.19
N ALA A 312 -6.80 20.45 -33.50
CA ALA A 312 -7.12 19.20 -34.21
C ALA A 312 -6.24 18.04 -33.71
N CYS A 313 -4.94 18.28 -33.48
CA CYS A 313 -4.01 17.31 -32.91
C CYS A 313 -4.47 16.86 -31.50
N GLU A 314 -4.69 17.80 -30.57
CA GLU A 314 -5.17 17.55 -29.20
C GLU A 314 -6.48 16.74 -29.16
N ASN A 315 -7.41 17.00 -30.10
CA ASN A 315 -8.67 16.26 -30.17
C ASN A 315 -8.48 14.83 -30.69
N SER A 316 -7.54 14.62 -31.63
CA SER A 316 -7.22 13.31 -32.22
C SER A 316 -6.34 12.42 -31.34
N CYS A 317 -5.73 12.98 -30.29
CA CYS A 317 -4.98 12.21 -29.30
C CYS A 317 -5.87 11.19 -28.59
N PRO A 318 -5.32 10.04 -28.13
CA PRO A 318 -6.03 9.12 -27.24
C PRO A 318 -6.47 9.87 -25.98
N CYS A 319 -7.69 9.65 -25.47
CA CYS A 319 -8.37 10.45 -24.44
C CYS A 319 -8.79 11.88 -24.86
N GLY A 320 -8.50 12.28 -26.11
CA GLY A 320 -8.97 13.51 -26.74
C GLY A 320 -10.46 13.45 -27.12
N ALA A 321 -10.98 14.54 -27.69
CA ALA A 321 -12.40 14.65 -28.02
C ALA A 321 -12.88 13.65 -29.09
N ASP A 322 -12.00 13.24 -30.01
CA ASP A 322 -12.30 12.27 -31.07
C ASP A 322 -12.04 10.81 -30.61
N CYS A 323 -11.26 10.62 -29.55
CA CYS A 323 -10.84 9.30 -29.00
C CYS A 323 -11.10 9.18 -27.49
N PRO A 324 -12.35 9.36 -27.01
CA PRO A 324 -12.65 9.67 -25.60
C PRO A 324 -12.39 8.54 -24.59
N THR A 325 -12.28 7.27 -25.02
CA THR A 325 -11.88 6.15 -24.14
C THR A 325 -10.43 5.69 -24.36
N GLY A 326 -9.64 6.41 -25.16
CA GLY A 326 -8.20 6.18 -25.32
C GLY A 326 -7.86 5.36 -26.55
N CYS A 327 -6.85 4.51 -26.41
CA CYS A 327 -6.36 3.62 -27.46
C CYS A 327 -7.38 2.53 -27.84
N VAL A 328 -8.39 2.30 -27.00
CA VAL A 328 -9.56 1.46 -27.31
C VAL A 328 -10.39 2.01 -28.48
N ASP A 329 -10.57 3.34 -28.55
CA ASP A 329 -11.34 3.99 -29.64
C ASP A 329 -10.48 4.28 -30.88
N CYS A 330 -9.17 4.51 -30.69
CA CYS A 330 -8.24 4.95 -31.74
C CYS A 330 -6.99 4.06 -31.86
N PRO A 331 -7.14 2.76 -32.18
CA PRO A 331 -6.03 1.79 -32.24
C PRO A 331 -5.06 2.01 -33.42
N GLU A 332 -5.43 2.80 -34.44
CA GLU A 332 -4.52 3.20 -35.53
C GLU A 332 -3.75 4.50 -35.22
N HIS A 333 -3.94 5.11 -34.04
CA HIS A 333 -3.17 6.28 -33.63
C HIS A 333 -1.70 5.87 -33.36
N PRO A 334 -0.68 6.56 -33.88
CA PRO A 334 0.72 6.09 -33.81
C PRO A 334 1.26 5.80 -32.41
N LEU A 335 0.76 6.52 -31.39
CA LEU A 335 1.15 6.35 -29.98
C LEU A 335 0.34 5.26 -29.24
N CYS A 336 -0.64 4.63 -29.90
CA CYS A 336 -1.41 3.50 -29.36
C CYS A 336 -0.89 2.13 -29.82
N ALA A 337 0.23 2.11 -30.56
CA ALA A 337 1.00 0.90 -30.75
C ALA A 337 1.82 0.65 -29.47
N ASP A 338 1.26 -0.11 -28.52
CA ASP A 338 1.99 -0.58 -27.34
C ASP A 338 3.28 -1.28 -27.79
N GLU A 339 4.45 -0.78 -27.38
CA GLU A 339 5.73 -1.31 -27.86
C GLU A 339 6.15 -2.62 -27.17
N CYS A 340 5.47 -3.04 -26.10
CA CYS A 340 5.81 -4.27 -25.37
C CYS A 340 4.71 -5.34 -25.41
N GLU A 341 3.44 -4.99 -25.57
CA GLU A 341 2.42 -5.95 -25.99
C GLU A 341 2.77 -6.50 -27.39
N ASP A 342 2.79 -7.82 -27.58
CA ASP A 342 3.22 -8.45 -28.85
C ASP A 342 4.59 -7.98 -29.41
N ALA A 343 5.54 -7.55 -28.55
CA ALA A 343 6.87 -7.01 -28.92
C ALA A 343 7.60 -7.83 -30.00
N GLN A 344 7.49 -9.16 -29.93
CA GLN A 344 7.99 -10.15 -30.90
C GLN A 344 7.54 -9.91 -32.36
N PHE A 345 6.39 -9.25 -32.57
CA PHE A 345 5.80 -8.95 -33.87
C PHE A 345 5.87 -7.47 -34.25
N ILE A 346 5.83 -6.54 -33.30
CA ILE A 346 5.76 -5.10 -33.60
C ILE A 346 7.03 -4.31 -33.23
N ASN A 347 7.66 -4.55 -32.08
CA ASN A 347 8.85 -3.82 -31.66
C ASN A 347 10.12 -4.26 -32.40
N ASN A 348 10.79 -3.34 -33.11
CA ASN A 348 12.00 -3.66 -33.86
C ASN A 348 13.26 -3.69 -32.99
N GLU A 349 13.35 -2.90 -31.92
CA GLU A 349 14.52 -2.91 -31.02
C GLU A 349 14.56 -4.21 -30.21
N TYR A 350 13.41 -4.66 -29.70
CA TYR A 350 13.22 -5.99 -29.11
C TYR A 350 13.73 -7.09 -30.04
N LYS A 351 13.21 -7.14 -31.28
CA LYS A 351 13.61 -8.15 -32.27
C LYS A 351 15.10 -8.09 -32.59
N ILE A 352 15.69 -6.90 -32.73
CA ILE A 352 17.12 -6.76 -33.04
C ILE A 352 17.96 -7.30 -31.88
N CYS A 353 17.61 -6.96 -30.63
CA CYS A 353 18.32 -7.42 -29.45
C CYS A 353 18.20 -8.95 -29.25
N VAL A 354 16.98 -9.49 -29.30
CA VAL A 354 16.73 -10.93 -29.13
C VAL A 354 17.38 -11.75 -30.26
N ASN A 355 17.32 -11.30 -31.52
CA ASN A 355 18.01 -11.99 -32.62
C ASN A 355 19.54 -11.94 -32.50
N ALA A 356 20.11 -10.86 -31.95
CA ALA A 356 21.54 -10.79 -31.65
C ALA A 356 21.94 -11.80 -30.55
N ALA A 357 21.17 -11.90 -29.47
CA ALA A 357 21.39 -12.90 -28.42
C ALA A 357 21.28 -14.35 -28.97
N ILE A 358 20.25 -14.64 -29.78
CA ILE A 358 20.08 -15.97 -30.43
C ILE A 358 21.24 -16.28 -31.38
N TYR A 359 21.74 -15.29 -32.13
CA TYR A 359 22.88 -15.47 -33.03
C TYR A 359 24.17 -15.85 -32.27
N GLU A 360 24.47 -15.15 -31.17
CA GLU A 360 25.62 -15.47 -30.32
C GLU A 360 25.47 -16.84 -29.64
N LEU A 361 24.26 -17.22 -29.22
CA LEU A 361 23.98 -18.56 -28.68
C LEU A 361 24.23 -19.65 -29.73
N ASP A 362 23.70 -19.51 -30.95
CA ASP A 362 23.89 -20.47 -32.05
C ASP A 362 25.36 -20.58 -32.46
N PHE A 363 26.10 -19.46 -32.49
CA PHE A 363 27.53 -19.43 -32.75
C PHE A 363 28.34 -20.14 -31.64
N CYS A 364 27.98 -19.89 -30.37
CA CYS A 364 28.60 -20.52 -29.21
C CYS A 364 28.36 -22.04 -29.21
N LEU A 365 27.12 -22.48 -29.41
CA LEU A 365 26.76 -23.91 -29.45
C LEU A 365 27.39 -24.64 -30.65
N LYS A 366 27.55 -23.99 -31.81
CA LYS A 366 28.26 -24.56 -32.98
C LYS A 366 29.77 -24.67 -32.80
N THR A 367 30.36 -23.90 -31.89
CA THR A 367 31.80 -23.94 -31.58
C THR A 367 32.13 -24.73 -30.31
N CYS A 368 31.14 -25.03 -29.46
CA CYS A 368 31.31 -25.91 -28.31
C CYS A 368 31.66 -27.37 -28.69
N PRO A 369 32.64 -28.00 -28.01
CA PRO A 369 32.75 -29.46 -27.98
C PRO A 369 31.51 -30.08 -27.30
N PRO A 370 31.25 -31.39 -27.47
CA PRO A 370 30.11 -32.10 -26.89
C PRO A 370 30.27 -32.34 -25.38
N GLU A 371 30.39 -31.25 -24.62
CA GLU A 371 30.58 -31.22 -23.17
C GLU A 371 29.53 -30.31 -22.53
N ILE A 372 28.85 -30.82 -21.49
CA ILE A 372 27.70 -30.16 -20.85
C ILE A 372 28.09 -28.77 -20.29
N GLY A 373 29.29 -28.64 -19.70
CA GLY A 373 29.76 -27.36 -19.15
C GLY A 373 29.90 -26.24 -20.20
N CYS A 374 30.28 -26.58 -21.43
CA CYS A 374 30.36 -25.59 -22.53
C CYS A 374 28.97 -25.10 -22.93
N HIS A 375 28.01 -26.03 -23.03
CA HIS A 375 26.63 -25.71 -23.39
C HIS A 375 25.98 -24.81 -22.32
N ASN A 376 26.15 -25.14 -21.03
CA ASN A 376 25.64 -24.32 -19.93
C ASN A 376 26.19 -22.89 -19.98
N SER A 377 27.50 -22.72 -20.23
CA SER A 377 28.11 -21.38 -20.35
C SER A 377 27.57 -20.57 -21.54
N CYS A 378 27.25 -21.22 -22.68
CA CYS A 378 26.56 -20.54 -23.78
C CYS A 378 25.16 -20.05 -23.38
N TYR A 379 24.39 -20.86 -22.64
CA TYR A 379 23.05 -20.48 -22.17
C TYR A 379 23.10 -19.39 -21.08
N GLU A 380 24.09 -19.40 -20.18
CA GLU A 380 24.30 -18.32 -19.20
C GLU A 380 24.56 -16.97 -19.89
N ASN A 381 25.44 -16.94 -20.90
CA ASN A 381 25.73 -15.72 -21.67
C ASN A 381 24.51 -15.22 -22.46
N TYR A 382 23.75 -16.14 -23.05
CA TYR A 382 22.48 -15.83 -23.72
C TYR A 382 21.46 -15.17 -22.77
N SER A 383 21.27 -15.73 -21.57
CA SER A 383 20.38 -15.15 -20.56
C SER A 383 20.83 -13.76 -20.09
N GLN A 384 22.15 -13.53 -19.96
CA GLN A 384 22.68 -12.21 -19.63
C GLN A 384 22.45 -11.18 -20.76
N MET A 385 22.54 -11.59 -22.02
CA MET A 385 22.22 -10.72 -23.16
C MET A 385 20.72 -10.40 -23.25
N LEU A 386 19.83 -11.36 -22.98
CA LEU A 386 18.39 -11.12 -22.90
C LEU A 386 18.03 -10.09 -21.81
N PHE A 387 18.69 -10.12 -20.66
CA PHE A 387 18.44 -9.19 -19.55
C PHE A 387 18.76 -7.70 -19.88
N LEU A 388 19.40 -7.46 -21.02
CA LEU A 388 19.72 -6.12 -21.53
C LEU A 388 18.80 -5.68 -22.69
N CYS A 389 17.84 -6.52 -23.10
CA CYS A 389 16.89 -6.17 -24.15
C CYS A 389 15.71 -5.36 -23.61
N PRO A 390 15.14 -4.42 -24.41
CA PRO A 390 13.89 -3.74 -24.05
C PRO A 390 12.75 -4.75 -23.92
N CYS A 391 11.67 -4.39 -23.22
CA CYS A 391 10.49 -5.24 -22.97
C CYS A 391 10.74 -6.61 -22.30
N ILE A 392 11.92 -6.85 -21.71
CA ILE A 392 12.15 -7.98 -20.79
C ILE A 392 12.13 -7.44 -19.37
N GLU A 393 11.13 -7.85 -18.57
CA GLU A 393 10.98 -7.40 -17.19
C GLU A 393 12.14 -7.86 -16.31
N GLN A 394 12.66 -6.94 -15.49
CA GLN A 394 13.73 -7.24 -14.55
C GLN A 394 13.16 -7.61 -13.18
N GLU A 395 13.12 -8.90 -12.87
CA GLU A 395 13.18 -9.31 -11.46
C GLU A 395 14.56 -8.92 -10.92
N THR A 396 14.61 -7.92 -10.04
CA THR A 396 15.84 -7.47 -9.39
C THR A 396 16.32 -8.51 -8.38
N THR A 397 16.96 -9.56 -8.88
CA THR A 397 17.76 -10.51 -8.11
C THR A 397 19.07 -9.84 -7.66
N THR A 398 18.96 -8.87 -6.75
CA THR A 398 20.05 -8.63 -5.80
C THR A 398 20.35 -9.97 -5.13
N THR A 399 21.58 -10.46 -5.28
CA THR A 399 22.14 -11.57 -4.50
C THR A 399 22.45 -11.13 -3.05
N THR A 400 21.47 -10.47 -2.43
CA THR A 400 21.20 -10.70 -1.02
C THR A 400 20.84 -12.17 -0.92
N GLN A 401 21.57 -12.95 -0.12
CA GLN A 401 20.97 -14.20 0.37
C GLN A 401 19.69 -13.78 1.10
N ILE A 402 18.54 -14.12 0.53
CA ILE A 402 17.29 -14.08 1.29
C ILE A 402 17.48 -15.14 2.35
N SER A 403 17.94 -14.72 3.54
CA SER A 403 17.90 -15.56 4.73
C SER A 403 16.49 -16.13 4.80
N PRO A 404 16.31 -17.47 4.81
CA PRO A 404 15.00 -18.07 4.91
C PRO A 404 14.23 -17.42 6.06
N ILE A 405 12.93 -17.18 5.89
CA ILE A 405 12.11 -16.68 7.00
C ILE A 405 12.20 -17.74 8.09
N GLU A 406 12.87 -17.41 9.20
CA GLU A 406 13.06 -18.35 10.29
C GLU A 406 11.67 -18.75 10.83
N PRO A 407 11.37 -20.05 11.02
CA PRO A 407 10.03 -20.47 11.40
C PRO A 407 9.53 -19.87 12.73
N SER A 408 10.41 -19.35 13.59
CA SER A 408 10.08 -18.59 14.80
C SER A 408 9.42 -17.23 14.53
N ASP A 409 9.65 -16.66 13.35
CA ASP A 409 9.15 -15.33 12.95
C ASP A 409 7.79 -15.44 12.21
N VAL A 410 7.35 -16.67 11.90
CA VAL A 410 6.06 -16.95 11.27
C VAL A 410 4.97 -17.09 12.33
N PHE A 411 3.90 -16.31 12.21
CA PHE A 411 2.68 -16.43 13.00
C PHE A 411 1.48 -16.62 12.09
N ILE A 412 0.64 -17.60 12.42
CA ILE A 412 -0.53 -18.00 11.62
C ILE A 412 -1.77 -17.87 12.50
N LEU A 413 -2.67 -16.97 12.13
CA LEU A 413 -4.02 -16.91 12.68
C LEU A 413 -4.86 -18.04 12.08
N VAL A 414 -5.43 -18.84 12.97
CA VAL A 414 -6.33 -19.94 12.66
C VAL A 414 -7.73 -19.53 13.09
N LEU A 415 -8.65 -19.37 12.13
CA LEU A 415 -10.08 -19.17 12.41
C LEU A 415 -10.81 -20.49 12.12
N PRO A 416 -11.19 -21.27 13.14
CA PRO A 416 -11.96 -22.48 12.94
C PRO A 416 -13.45 -22.19 12.71
N ASN A 417 -14.25 -23.26 12.63
CA ASN A 417 -15.71 -23.22 12.50
C ASN A 417 -16.41 -22.25 13.49
N LYS A 418 -15.86 -22.09 14.71
CA LYS A 418 -16.30 -21.11 15.69
C LYS A 418 -15.20 -20.07 15.91
N VAL A 419 -15.53 -18.78 15.90
CA VAL A 419 -14.52 -17.73 16.07
C VAL A 419 -14.03 -17.57 17.51
N ASP A 420 -14.81 -18.03 18.50
CA ASP A 420 -14.37 -18.07 19.93
C ASP A 420 -13.30 -19.12 20.22
N GLU A 421 -13.05 -20.03 19.28
CA GLU A 421 -11.98 -21.04 19.34
C GLU A 421 -10.76 -20.65 18.48
N SER A 422 -10.65 -19.38 18.05
CA SER A 422 -9.53 -18.90 17.23
C SER A 422 -8.22 -18.82 18.02
N TYR A 423 -7.09 -19.01 17.34
CA TYR A 423 -5.76 -18.98 17.95
C TYR A 423 -4.67 -18.57 16.95
N LEU A 424 -3.57 -18.03 17.48
CA LEU A 424 -2.31 -17.87 16.78
C LEU A 424 -1.42 -19.10 17.00
N GLN A 425 -0.79 -19.57 15.93
CA GLN A 425 0.21 -20.63 15.92
C GLN A 425 1.55 -20.07 15.41
N SER A 426 2.65 -20.27 16.14
CA SER A 426 3.99 -20.00 15.62
C SER A 426 4.47 -21.09 14.68
N GLY A 427 5.27 -20.74 13.67
CA GLY A 427 5.75 -21.67 12.64
C GLY A 427 6.86 -22.64 13.09
N ASP A 428 7.47 -22.41 14.25
CA ASP A 428 8.37 -23.34 14.90
C ASP A 428 7.65 -24.29 15.89
N GLY A 429 6.38 -24.00 16.21
CA GLY A 429 5.61 -24.75 17.21
C GLY A 429 5.82 -24.31 18.66
N SER A 430 6.69 -23.34 18.93
CA SER A 430 7.04 -22.90 20.29
C SER A 430 5.89 -22.23 21.04
N SER A 431 4.93 -21.65 20.32
CA SER A 431 3.83 -20.86 20.87
C SER A 431 2.50 -21.14 20.18
N GLN A 432 1.46 -21.27 20.99
CA GLN A 432 0.07 -21.33 20.57
C GLN A 432 -0.75 -20.51 21.58
N ILE A 433 -1.43 -19.46 21.13
CA ILE A 433 -2.13 -18.49 22.00
C ILE A 433 -3.53 -18.24 21.47
N SER A 434 -4.54 -18.18 22.34
CA SER A 434 -5.91 -17.81 21.98
C SER A 434 -5.97 -16.44 21.30
N ALA A 435 -6.80 -16.30 20.29
CA ALA A 435 -7.08 -15.03 19.62
C ALA A 435 -8.57 -14.68 19.75
N THR A 436 -8.87 -13.46 20.16
CA THR A 436 -10.22 -12.93 20.31
C THR A 436 -10.68 -12.32 18.99
N ILE A 437 -11.64 -12.98 18.32
CA ILE A 437 -12.18 -12.53 17.03
C ILE A 437 -13.67 -12.22 17.16
N ASN A 438 -14.03 -10.97 16.90
CA ASN A 438 -15.42 -10.50 16.93
C ASN A 438 -16.12 -10.84 15.62
N ALA A 439 -17.34 -11.39 15.70
CA ALA A 439 -18.17 -11.65 14.52
C ALA A 439 -19.67 -11.59 14.87
N PRO A 440 -20.57 -11.36 13.88
CA PRO A 440 -22.02 -11.31 14.10
C PRO A 440 -22.63 -12.59 14.70
N GLU A 441 -22.03 -13.75 14.45
CA GLU A 441 -22.34 -15.01 15.11
C GLU A 441 -21.04 -15.77 15.38
N ASN A 442 -20.99 -16.61 16.41
CA ASN A 442 -19.82 -17.45 16.65
C ASN A 442 -19.46 -18.35 15.44
N ARG A 443 -20.43 -18.86 14.67
CA ARG A 443 -20.17 -19.76 13.51
C ARG A 443 -19.91 -19.05 12.18
N TYR A 444 -19.48 -17.80 12.19
CA TYR A 444 -19.44 -16.94 11.00
C TYR A 444 -18.45 -17.40 9.90
N ALA A 445 -17.38 -18.10 10.29
CA ALA A 445 -16.40 -18.69 9.36
C ALA A 445 -16.77 -20.10 8.85
N ARG A 446 -17.85 -20.72 9.36
CA ARG A 446 -18.23 -22.09 9.04
C ARG A 446 -18.50 -22.30 7.54
N ASN A 447 -17.78 -23.24 6.91
CA ASN A 447 -17.82 -23.53 5.46
C ASN A 447 -17.49 -22.33 4.56
N ALA A 448 -16.98 -21.21 5.10
CA ALA A 448 -16.62 -20.07 4.26
C ALA A 448 -15.30 -20.37 3.53
N ALA A 449 -15.24 -20.04 2.24
CA ALA A 449 -13.96 -19.94 1.54
C ALA A 449 -13.28 -18.62 1.93
N TYR A 450 -11.96 -18.53 1.80
CA TYR A 450 -11.20 -17.34 2.15
C TYR A 450 -10.11 -17.04 1.13
N ALA A 451 -9.77 -15.76 0.98
CA ALA A 451 -8.68 -15.30 0.13
C ALA A 451 -8.18 -13.93 0.63
N LEU A 452 -7.03 -13.49 0.10
CA LEU A 452 -6.53 -12.15 0.32
C LEU A 452 -6.97 -11.24 -0.81
N VAL A 453 -7.58 -10.11 -0.48
CA VAL A 453 -7.90 -9.04 -1.44
C VAL A 453 -7.27 -7.74 -0.94
N ASN A 454 -6.37 -7.17 -1.73
CA ASN A 454 -5.52 -6.02 -1.38
C ASN A 454 -4.82 -6.19 -0.03
N GLY A 455 -4.22 -7.36 0.21
CA GLY A 455 -3.52 -7.71 1.45
C GLY A 455 -4.43 -8.00 2.67
N LYS A 456 -5.76 -7.85 2.55
CA LYS A 456 -6.71 -8.09 3.64
C LYS A 456 -7.42 -9.43 3.51
N LEU A 457 -7.55 -10.15 4.64
CA LEU A 457 -8.30 -11.40 4.71
C LEU A 457 -9.80 -11.15 4.49
N HIS A 458 -10.36 -11.84 3.50
CA HIS A 458 -11.80 -11.87 3.24
C HIS A 458 -12.32 -13.31 3.32
N ILE A 459 -13.56 -13.46 3.80
CA ILE A 459 -14.30 -14.72 3.83
C ILE A 459 -15.60 -14.60 3.02
N PHE A 460 -15.95 -15.67 2.32
CA PHE A 460 -16.98 -15.68 1.28
C PHE A 460 -17.99 -16.82 1.54
N GLY A 461 -19.27 -16.49 1.59
CA GLY A 461 -20.37 -17.43 1.80
C GLY A 461 -20.27 -18.22 3.12
N GLY A 462 -20.54 -19.51 3.07
CA GLY A 462 -20.54 -20.42 4.22
C GLY A 462 -21.93 -20.60 4.83
N TYR A 463 -21.99 -21.14 6.05
CA TYR A 463 -23.25 -21.57 6.68
C TYR A 463 -24.15 -20.41 7.15
N TYR A 464 -23.56 -19.32 7.65
CA TYR A 464 -24.27 -18.19 8.24
C TYR A 464 -25.17 -17.48 7.22
N ASP A 465 -24.56 -17.08 6.10
CA ASP A 465 -25.20 -16.47 4.95
C ASP A 465 -24.39 -16.89 3.72
N TRP A 466 -25.08 -17.44 2.73
CA TRP A 466 -24.47 -18.14 1.60
C TRP A 466 -23.95 -17.14 0.55
N THR A 467 -24.31 -15.87 0.65
CA THR A 467 -23.94 -14.78 -0.26
C THR A 467 -23.01 -13.75 0.38
N LYS A 468 -22.77 -13.83 1.71
CA LYS A 468 -21.99 -12.82 2.42
C LYS A 468 -20.56 -12.71 1.90
N ILE A 469 -20.05 -11.49 1.94
CA ILE A 469 -18.63 -11.20 1.83
C ILE A 469 -18.28 -10.44 3.11
N ALA A 470 -17.28 -10.92 3.85
CA ALA A 470 -16.84 -10.24 5.05
C ALA A 470 -15.32 -10.10 5.06
N ARG A 471 -14.83 -9.01 5.65
CA ARG A 471 -13.41 -8.67 5.75
C ARG A 471 -13.00 -8.66 7.22
N LEU A 472 -11.83 -9.20 7.52
CA LEU A 472 -11.23 -9.05 8.84
C LEU A 472 -10.51 -7.70 8.92
N ASP A 473 -11.03 -6.78 9.74
CA ASP A 473 -10.34 -5.55 10.16
C ASP A 473 -10.36 -5.49 11.68
N ASP A 474 -9.24 -5.10 12.31
CA ASP A 474 -9.16 -4.83 13.75
C ASP A 474 -9.85 -5.92 14.60
N CYS A 475 -9.46 -7.17 14.33
CA CYS A 475 -9.96 -8.37 14.99
C CYS A 475 -11.47 -8.62 14.86
N THR A 476 -12.13 -7.97 13.90
CA THR A 476 -13.57 -8.01 13.69
C THR A 476 -13.91 -8.39 12.24
N LEU A 477 -14.76 -9.41 12.07
CA LEU A 477 -15.27 -9.84 10.78
C LEU A 477 -16.44 -8.95 10.36
N ASN A 478 -16.12 -7.89 9.62
CA ASN A 478 -17.07 -6.89 9.13
C ASN A 478 -17.73 -7.38 7.83
N GLU A 479 -19.05 -7.52 7.85
CA GLU A 479 -19.82 -7.85 6.64
C GLU A 479 -19.85 -6.66 5.68
N LEU A 480 -19.52 -6.89 4.41
CA LEU A 480 -19.57 -5.89 3.36
C LEU A 480 -20.97 -5.82 2.74
N THR A 481 -21.30 -4.65 2.19
CA THR A 481 -22.57 -4.43 1.47
C THR A 481 -22.64 -5.19 0.14
N VAL A 482 -21.49 -5.50 -0.46
CA VAL A 482 -21.39 -6.34 -1.66
C VAL A 482 -21.62 -7.82 -1.32
N ARG A 483 -22.38 -8.50 -2.17
CA ARG A 483 -22.74 -9.91 -2.03
C ARG A 483 -22.24 -10.73 -3.21
N LEU A 484 -22.10 -12.05 -3.00
CA LEU A 484 -21.85 -13.00 -4.07
C LEU A 484 -23.09 -13.11 -4.96
N ASN A 485 -22.86 -13.17 -6.28
CA ASN A 485 -23.93 -13.34 -7.28
C ASN A 485 -24.58 -14.75 -7.24
N GLU A 486 -23.91 -15.71 -6.60
CA GLU A 486 -24.35 -17.10 -6.45
C GLU A 486 -24.29 -17.52 -4.97
N GLU A 487 -25.18 -18.41 -4.55
CA GLU A 487 -25.19 -18.99 -3.21
C GLU A 487 -24.02 -19.98 -3.03
N ARG A 488 -23.09 -19.65 -2.14
CA ARG A 488 -21.90 -20.44 -1.81
C ARG A 488 -22.01 -20.99 -0.38
N TYR A 489 -22.81 -22.04 -0.19
CA TYR A 489 -23.06 -22.65 1.13
C TYR A 489 -21.88 -23.50 1.66
N VAL A 490 -21.28 -24.34 0.79
CA VAL A 490 -20.19 -25.27 1.12
C VAL A 490 -19.50 -25.77 -0.15
N GLY A 491 -18.22 -26.15 -0.04
CA GLY A 491 -17.48 -26.85 -1.10
C GLY A 491 -16.91 -25.94 -2.18
N HIS A 492 -17.17 -24.65 -2.09
CA HIS A 492 -16.54 -23.62 -2.91
C HIS A 492 -15.10 -23.32 -2.45
N ALA A 493 -14.30 -22.78 -3.36
CA ALA A 493 -12.95 -22.30 -3.12
C ALA A 493 -12.87 -20.80 -3.48
N ALA A 494 -11.93 -20.10 -2.85
CA ALA A 494 -11.58 -18.72 -3.18
C ALA A 494 -10.06 -18.66 -3.39
N LEU A 495 -9.62 -17.94 -4.42
CA LEU A 495 -8.22 -17.80 -4.80
C LEU A 495 -7.93 -16.33 -5.15
N SER A 496 -6.89 -15.77 -4.54
CA SER A 496 -6.39 -14.43 -4.87
C SER A 496 -5.82 -14.42 -6.30
N MET A 497 -6.20 -13.43 -7.10
CA MET A 497 -5.73 -13.23 -8.47
C MET A 497 -5.21 -11.80 -8.68
N GLU A 498 -4.46 -11.58 -9.76
CA GLU A 498 -3.91 -10.26 -10.15
C GLU A 498 -3.15 -9.60 -8.99
N ASN A 499 -2.16 -10.32 -8.44
CA ASN A 499 -1.37 -9.93 -7.27
C ASN A 499 -2.24 -9.54 -6.06
N GLY A 500 -3.37 -10.25 -5.90
CA GLY A 500 -4.34 -10.04 -4.82
C GLY A 500 -5.31 -8.88 -5.05
N LYS A 501 -5.33 -8.23 -6.22
CA LYS A 501 -6.33 -7.19 -6.53
C LYS A 501 -7.74 -7.75 -6.72
N LYS A 502 -7.85 -9.00 -7.19
CA LYS A 502 -9.12 -9.71 -7.41
C LYS A 502 -9.15 -11.04 -6.66
N VAL A 503 -10.34 -11.62 -6.56
CA VAL A 503 -10.57 -12.98 -6.06
C VAL A 503 -11.41 -13.76 -7.05
N LEU A 504 -10.98 -14.97 -7.38
CA LEU A 504 -11.76 -15.96 -8.10
C LEU A 504 -12.48 -16.84 -7.08
N ILE A 505 -13.80 -16.97 -7.21
CA ILE A 505 -14.63 -17.79 -6.31
C ILE A 505 -15.32 -18.86 -7.15
N CYS A 506 -14.81 -20.08 -7.08
CA CYS A 506 -15.25 -21.20 -7.89
C CYS A 506 -15.94 -22.28 -7.06
N PHE A 507 -16.66 -23.14 -7.77
CA PHE A 507 -17.25 -24.38 -7.26
C PHE A 507 -18.38 -24.17 -6.24
N GLY A 508 -19.04 -25.26 -5.86
CA GLY A 508 -20.13 -25.22 -4.89
C GLY A 508 -20.63 -26.62 -4.54
N TRP A 509 -21.83 -26.71 -3.99
CA TRP A 509 -22.37 -27.97 -3.46
C TRP A 509 -22.60 -29.06 -4.54
N LEU A 510 -22.64 -28.70 -5.83
CA LEU A 510 -23.06 -29.61 -6.91
C LEU A 510 -22.02 -29.92 -8.01
N ASP A 511 -21.02 -29.09 -8.30
CA ASP A 511 -20.05 -29.31 -9.41
C ASP A 511 -18.78 -28.42 -9.29
N PRO A 512 -17.69 -28.76 -10.01
CA PRO A 512 -16.71 -29.80 -9.72
C PRO A 512 -15.62 -29.30 -8.73
N ALA A 513 -14.45 -29.95 -8.65
CA ALA A 513 -13.24 -29.36 -8.05
C ALA A 513 -12.07 -29.49 -9.04
N SER A 514 -11.09 -28.58 -8.97
CA SER A 514 -9.95 -28.53 -9.91
C SER A 514 -9.10 -29.80 -9.92
N VAL A 515 -9.11 -30.59 -8.84
CA VAL A 515 -8.57 -31.95 -8.81
C VAL A 515 -9.56 -32.87 -8.11
N GLY A 516 -10.00 -33.92 -8.81
CA GLY A 516 -10.92 -34.94 -8.30
C GLY A 516 -12.31 -34.41 -7.91
N CYS A 517 -13.14 -35.27 -7.32
CA CYS A 517 -14.46 -34.89 -6.80
C CYS A 517 -14.93 -35.88 -5.74
N TYR A 518 -15.65 -35.41 -4.71
CA TYR A 518 -16.21 -36.29 -3.68
C TYR A 518 -17.48 -37.05 -4.16
N PHE A 519 -18.32 -36.41 -4.98
CA PHE A 519 -19.57 -36.99 -5.47
C PHE A 519 -19.34 -37.84 -6.71
N GLU A 520 -18.68 -37.29 -7.73
CA GLU A 520 -18.39 -37.98 -9.01
C GLU A 520 -17.21 -38.95 -8.93
N GLN A 521 -16.38 -38.86 -7.87
CA GLN A 521 -15.27 -39.78 -7.60
C GLN A 521 -14.30 -39.99 -8.77
N HIS A 522 -14.10 -38.95 -9.59
CA HIS A 522 -13.18 -39.00 -10.72
C HIS A 522 -11.74 -38.64 -10.34
N GLN A 523 -10.81 -38.93 -11.26
CA GLN A 523 -9.39 -38.58 -11.19
C GLN A 523 -9.03 -37.27 -11.90
N LYS A 524 -9.97 -36.66 -12.64
CA LYS A 524 -9.69 -35.48 -13.49
C LYS A 524 -9.02 -34.35 -12.71
N ALA A 525 -8.10 -33.67 -13.38
CA ALA A 525 -7.57 -32.37 -12.96
C ALA A 525 -7.82 -31.37 -14.09
N GLU A 526 -8.07 -30.11 -13.76
CA GLU A 526 -8.41 -29.04 -14.70
C GLU A 526 -7.78 -27.72 -14.26
N THR A 527 -7.30 -26.91 -15.22
CA THR A 527 -6.77 -25.57 -14.98
C THR A 527 -7.56 -24.51 -15.76
N LEU A 528 -7.68 -23.32 -15.18
CA LEU A 528 -8.43 -22.20 -15.77
C LEU A 528 -7.48 -21.26 -16.50
N SER A 529 -7.80 -21.02 -17.78
CA SER A 529 -7.13 -20.04 -18.64
C SER A 529 -8.13 -18.96 -19.09
N ALA A 530 -7.65 -17.93 -19.80
CA ALA A 530 -8.52 -16.92 -20.41
C ALA A 530 -9.54 -17.50 -21.41
N THR A 531 -9.26 -18.65 -22.03
CA THR A 531 -10.18 -19.35 -22.94
C THR A 531 -11.10 -20.35 -22.21
N GLY A 532 -11.01 -20.44 -20.89
CA GLY A 532 -11.81 -21.32 -20.04
C GLY A 532 -11.01 -22.46 -19.41
N TRP A 533 -11.74 -23.45 -18.88
CA TRP A 533 -11.16 -24.64 -18.26
C TRP A 533 -10.56 -25.59 -19.30
N THR A 534 -9.36 -26.07 -19.01
CA THR A 534 -8.62 -27.03 -19.83
C THR A 534 -8.21 -28.23 -18.97
N ALA A 535 -8.22 -29.42 -19.57
CA ALA A 535 -7.93 -30.65 -18.83
C ALA A 535 -6.41 -30.83 -18.63
N LEU A 536 -6.02 -31.09 -17.39
CA LEU A 536 -4.70 -31.56 -17.00
C LEU A 536 -4.71 -33.10 -16.87
N PRO A 537 -3.54 -33.76 -16.86
CA PRO A 537 -3.46 -35.18 -16.55
C PRO A 537 -4.09 -35.50 -15.18
N GLY A 538 -4.93 -36.54 -15.17
CA GLY A 538 -5.67 -36.93 -13.98
C GLY A 538 -4.76 -37.45 -12.88
N HIS A 539 -5.13 -37.17 -11.63
CA HIS A 539 -4.43 -37.67 -10.45
C HIS A 539 -4.49 -39.21 -10.39
N PRO A 540 -3.43 -39.94 -9.98
CA PRO A 540 -3.42 -41.40 -9.99
C PRO A 540 -4.51 -42.08 -9.15
N THR A 541 -5.03 -41.42 -8.11
CA THR A 541 -6.12 -41.93 -7.24
C THR A 541 -7.37 -41.03 -7.30
N ARG A 542 -8.54 -41.55 -6.91
CA ARG A 542 -9.84 -40.85 -6.94
C ARG A 542 -9.98 -39.93 -5.73
N ILE A 543 -9.02 -39.03 -5.60
CA ILE A 543 -8.78 -38.21 -4.43
C ILE A 543 -9.81 -37.09 -4.32
N SER A 544 -10.19 -36.74 -3.10
CA SER A 544 -11.03 -35.57 -2.81
C SER A 544 -10.76 -35.08 -1.39
N ARG A 545 -11.18 -33.85 -1.06
CA ARG A 545 -11.01 -33.26 0.30
C ARG A 545 -9.55 -33.16 0.76
N HIS A 546 -8.62 -33.07 -0.18
CA HIS A 546 -7.21 -32.71 0.04
C HIS A 546 -7.09 -31.18 0.15
N SER A 547 -5.89 -30.70 0.49
CA SER A 547 -5.51 -29.29 0.31
C SER A 547 -4.68 -29.14 -0.97
N LEU A 548 -4.82 -28.02 -1.67
CA LEU A 548 -3.97 -27.63 -2.80
C LEU A 548 -3.13 -26.41 -2.42
N VAL A 549 -1.88 -26.37 -2.86
CA VAL A 549 -0.93 -25.27 -2.62
C VAL A 549 -0.12 -25.04 -3.89
N ALA A 550 0.06 -23.78 -4.31
CA ALA A 550 0.98 -23.42 -5.38
C ALA A 550 2.39 -23.15 -4.82
N LEU A 551 3.42 -23.49 -5.59
CA LEU A 551 4.83 -23.26 -5.28
C LEU A 551 5.43 -22.24 -6.26
N ASP A 552 6.54 -21.60 -5.88
CA ASP A 552 7.16 -20.53 -6.68
C ASP A 552 7.73 -21.08 -7.99
N ASN A 553 8.13 -22.36 -8.03
CA ASN A 553 8.59 -23.05 -9.25
C ASN A 553 7.46 -23.45 -10.22
N GLN A 554 6.29 -22.81 -10.14
CA GLN A 554 5.09 -23.02 -10.95
C GLN A 554 4.44 -24.42 -10.82
N SER A 555 4.89 -25.24 -9.86
CA SER A 555 4.23 -26.53 -9.56
C SER A 555 3.10 -26.38 -8.54
N MET A 556 2.22 -27.38 -8.50
CA MET A 556 1.13 -27.46 -7.53
C MET A 556 1.28 -28.70 -6.66
N LEU A 557 1.14 -28.53 -5.34
CA LEU A 557 1.07 -29.62 -4.39
C LEU A 557 -0.36 -29.98 -4.03
N LEU A 558 -0.60 -31.29 -3.91
CA LEU A 558 -1.79 -31.89 -3.33
C LEU A 558 -1.39 -32.62 -2.04
N ILE A 559 -2.06 -32.29 -0.95
CA ILE A 559 -1.70 -32.75 0.40
C ILE A 559 -2.89 -33.51 1.03
N GLY A 560 -2.67 -34.80 1.31
CA GLY A 560 -3.63 -35.67 1.99
C GLY A 560 -4.91 -35.94 1.18
N GLY A 561 -6.05 -36.02 1.87
CA GLY A 561 -7.37 -36.23 1.27
C GLY A 561 -7.92 -37.65 1.48
N LYS A 562 -8.99 -37.99 0.75
CA LYS A 562 -9.60 -39.33 0.74
C LYS A 562 -9.61 -39.93 -0.65
N ASP A 563 -9.10 -41.15 -0.77
CA ASP A 563 -9.17 -41.93 -2.01
C ASP A 563 -10.47 -42.74 -2.07
N ASN A 564 -11.40 -42.30 -2.91
CA ASN A 564 -12.68 -42.97 -3.09
C ASN A 564 -12.55 -44.26 -3.95
N GLY A 565 -11.40 -44.51 -4.57
CA GLY A 565 -11.09 -45.78 -5.23
C GLY A 565 -10.70 -46.90 -4.27
N ASN A 566 -10.42 -46.55 -3.01
CA ASN A 566 -9.97 -47.45 -1.95
C ASN A 566 -10.78 -47.20 -0.67
N ASP A 567 -12.09 -47.46 -0.74
CA ASP A 567 -13.08 -47.34 0.35
C ASP A 567 -13.09 -46.01 1.13
N GLY A 568 -12.59 -44.92 0.54
CA GLY A 568 -12.56 -43.60 1.15
C GLY A 568 -11.52 -43.49 2.28
N VAL A 569 -10.42 -44.24 2.20
CA VAL A 569 -9.30 -44.21 3.15
C VAL A 569 -8.58 -42.86 3.11
N SER A 570 -8.31 -42.30 4.29
CA SER A 570 -7.49 -41.08 4.45
C SER A 570 -6.09 -41.28 3.89
N GLN A 571 -5.54 -40.29 3.20
CA GLN A 571 -4.23 -40.35 2.58
C GLN A 571 -3.22 -39.50 3.35
N SER A 572 -1.98 -39.98 3.44
CA SER A 572 -0.82 -39.18 3.85
C SER A 572 -0.06 -38.59 2.67
N GLY A 573 -0.30 -39.05 1.44
CA GLY A 573 0.53 -38.70 0.28
C GLY A 573 0.62 -37.19 0.02
N ILE A 574 1.85 -36.71 -0.20
CA ILE A 574 2.18 -35.39 -0.73
C ILE A 574 2.55 -35.60 -2.20
N TRP A 575 1.73 -35.03 -3.09
CA TRP A 575 1.88 -35.18 -4.55
C TRP A 575 2.17 -33.83 -5.18
N GLN A 576 3.08 -33.79 -6.13
CA GLN A 576 3.41 -32.62 -6.94
C GLN A 576 2.94 -32.84 -8.37
N LEU A 577 2.22 -31.87 -8.92
CA LEU A 577 2.00 -31.72 -10.35
C LEU A 577 3.03 -30.72 -10.88
N LYS A 578 3.98 -31.20 -11.68
CA LYS A 578 5.01 -30.41 -12.34
C LYS A 578 5.23 -30.97 -13.74
N ASP A 579 5.40 -30.11 -14.74
CA ASP A 579 5.58 -30.49 -16.16
C ASP A 579 4.51 -31.49 -16.63
N GLU A 580 3.24 -31.21 -16.30
CA GLU A 580 2.06 -32.08 -16.53
C GLU A 580 2.11 -33.48 -15.86
N ASN A 581 3.11 -33.77 -15.02
CA ASN A 581 3.29 -35.09 -14.39
C ASN A 581 2.99 -35.06 -12.88
N TRP A 582 2.14 -35.99 -12.43
CA TRP A 582 1.87 -36.24 -11.01
C TRP A 582 2.92 -37.16 -10.40
N ASN A 583 3.72 -36.63 -9.48
CA ASN A 583 4.76 -37.36 -8.76
C ASN A 583 4.47 -37.35 -7.25
N LYS A 584 4.58 -38.50 -6.58
CA LYS A 584 4.49 -38.56 -5.11
C LYS A 584 5.87 -38.22 -4.53
N ILE A 585 5.99 -37.03 -3.92
CA ILE A 585 7.27 -36.53 -3.40
C ILE A 585 7.46 -36.82 -1.90
N GLY A 586 6.39 -37.16 -1.18
CA GLY A 586 6.48 -37.48 0.24
C GLY A 586 5.18 -38.00 0.86
N GLU A 587 5.16 -38.04 2.19
CA GLU A 587 4.01 -38.37 3.01
C GLU A 587 3.98 -37.47 4.26
N LEU A 588 2.78 -37.03 4.64
CA LEU A 588 2.46 -36.57 5.98
C LEU A 588 2.76 -37.66 7.01
N LEU A 589 3.11 -37.25 8.22
CA LEU A 589 3.33 -38.14 9.36
C LEU A 589 2.02 -38.83 9.78
N GLN A 590 0.87 -38.19 9.54
CA GLN A 590 -0.46 -38.77 9.77
C GLN A 590 -1.38 -38.58 8.55
N ALA A 591 -2.15 -39.61 8.21
CA ALA A 591 -3.08 -39.56 7.09
C ALA A 591 -4.35 -38.76 7.44
N ASP A 592 -4.65 -37.70 6.68
CA ASP A 592 -5.69 -36.72 7.01
C ASP A 592 -6.48 -36.25 5.78
N TYR A 593 -7.63 -35.61 6.00
CA TYR A 593 -8.49 -35.04 4.97
C TYR A 593 -9.36 -33.91 5.55
N ARG A 594 -9.70 -32.91 4.73
CA ARG A 594 -10.28 -31.62 5.16
C ARG A 594 -9.38 -30.81 6.10
N GLY A 595 -8.06 -31.01 6.05
CA GLY A 595 -7.12 -30.03 6.58
C GLY A 595 -7.03 -28.79 5.71
N SER A 596 -6.40 -27.75 6.24
CA SER A 596 -6.02 -26.53 5.50
C SER A 596 -4.50 -26.44 5.40
N ALA A 597 -4.00 -25.79 4.34
CA ALA A 597 -2.58 -25.58 4.12
C ALA A 597 -2.32 -24.11 3.75
N ILE A 598 -1.16 -23.57 4.17
CA ILE A 598 -0.68 -22.25 3.78
C ILE A 598 0.82 -22.31 3.49
N TYR A 599 1.25 -21.62 2.43
CA TYR A 599 2.66 -21.52 2.03
C TYR A 599 3.25 -20.20 2.52
N ILE A 600 4.35 -20.26 3.27
CA ILE A 600 5.04 -19.11 3.85
C ILE A 600 6.54 -19.40 3.85
N GLY A 601 7.32 -18.62 3.11
CA GLY A 601 8.79 -18.62 3.20
C GLY A 601 9.46 -19.99 3.00
N ARG A 602 9.09 -20.72 1.94
CA ARG A 602 9.57 -22.09 1.64
C ARG A 602 9.17 -23.18 2.66
N SER A 603 8.20 -22.87 3.53
CA SER A 603 7.53 -23.85 4.39
C SER A 603 6.04 -23.90 4.09
N ILE A 604 5.46 -25.12 4.02
CA ILE A 604 4.00 -25.31 4.03
C ILE A 604 3.57 -25.75 5.41
N TYR A 605 2.55 -25.07 5.95
CA TYR A 605 1.96 -25.38 7.23
C TYR A 605 0.60 -26.04 7.02
N TYR A 606 0.53 -27.35 7.32
CA TYR A 606 -0.65 -28.18 7.19
C TYR A 606 -1.34 -28.39 8.53
N PHE A 607 -2.61 -28.00 8.63
CA PHE A 607 -3.45 -28.15 9.82
C PHE A 607 -4.42 -29.32 9.61
N GLY A 608 -4.08 -30.49 10.16
CA GLY A 608 -4.82 -31.74 10.01
C GLY A 608 -6.10 -31.79 10.84
N ASN A 609 -7.20 -32.20 10.22
CA ASN A 609 -8.55 -32.19 10.80
C ASN A 609 -8.86 -33.46 11.62
N VAL A 610 -8.35 -34.62 11.22
CA VAL A 610 -8.61 -35.91 11.88
C VAL A 610 -7.50 -36.27 12.86
N SER A 611 -6.25 -36.03 12.48
CA SER A 611 -5.07 -36.23 13.31
C SER A 611 -4.92 -35.17 14.41
N ASN A 612 -5.55 -34.01 14.23
CA ASN A 612 -5.25 -32.75 14.90
C ASN A 612 -3.80 -32.28 14.72
N ALA A 613 -2.95 -32.95 13.92
CA ALA A 613 -1.55 -32.60 13.80
C ALA A 613 -1.38 -31.27 13.05
N ILE A 614 -0.43 -30.45 13.51
CA ILE A 614 0.07 -29.32 12.74
C ILE A 614 1.44 -29.74 12.21
N GLU A 615 1.52 -29.98 10.91
CA GLU A 615 2.72 -30.47 10.22
C GLU A 615 3.31 -29.38 9.33
N ARG A 616 4.62 -29.17 9.43
CA ARG A 616 5.39 -28.26 8.57
C ARG A 616 6.20 -29.07 7.58
N LEU A 617 6.08 -28.72 6.30
CA LEU A 617 6.83 -29.28 5.18
C LEU A 617 7.86 -28.23 4.76
N ASP A 618 9.15 -28.57 4.86
CA ASP A 618 10.27 -27.67 4.55
C ASP A 618 10.82 -27.96 3.13
N PHE A 619 11.02 -26.93 2.30
CA PHE A 619 11.51 -27.03 0.91
C PHE A 619 12.86 -26.32 0.72
N ASN A 620 13.62 -26.70 -0.32
CA ASN A 620 14.86 -26.02 -0.73
C ASN A 620 14.57 -24.88 -1.76
N GLU A 621 15.63 -24.32 -2.35
CA GLU A 621 15.53 -23.25 -3.37
C GLU A 621 14.82 -23.70 -4.65
N GLU A 622 14.89 -24.99 -4.97
CA GLU A 622 14.32 -25.64 -6.14
C GLU A 622 12.85 -26.13 -5.94
N GLU A 623 12.30 -25.90 -4.73
CA GLU A 623 11.01 -26.39 -4.24
C GLU A 623 10.89 -27.93 -4.20
N GLU A 624 11.98 -28.59 -3.80
CA GLU A 624 12.05 -30.01 -3.45
C GLU A 624 11.85 -30.21 -1.94
N LEU A 625 10.96 -31.13 -1.57
CA LEU A 625 10.62 -31.43 -0.18
C LEU A 625 11.83 -32.02 0.57
N GLN A 626 12.35 -31.29 1.55
CA GLN A 626 13.49 -31.71 2.38
C GLN A 626 13.04 -32.47 3.62
N LYS A 627 11.94 -32.06 4.25
CA LYS A 627 11.51 -32.57 5.56
C LYS A 627 10.02 -32.38 5.80
N VAL A 628 9.41 -33.31 6.54
CA VAL A 628 8.11 -33.13 7.18
C VAL A 628 8.29 -33.23 8.69
N ALA A 629 7.74 -32.29 9.45
CA ALA A 629 7.86 -32.21 10.90
C ALA A 629 6.54 -31.83 11.56
N GLN A 630 6.09 -32.58 12.56
CA GLN A 630 4.98 -32.14 13.41
C GLN A 630 5.48 -31.04 14.36
N ILE A 631 4.91 -29.84 14.23
CA ILE A 631 5.24 -28.67 15.07
C ILE A 631 4.24 -28.46 16.21
N GLY A 632 3.05 -29.08 16.15
CA GLY A 632 2.05 -28.94 17.19
C GLY A 632 0.82 -29.82 17.00
N ASN A 633 -0.23 -29.50 17.75
CA ASN A 633 -1.57 -30.02 17.54
C ASN A 633 -2.59 -28.89 17.61
N GLN A 634 -3.67 -28.99 16.85
CA GLN A 634 -4.83 -28.13 16.96
C GLN A 634 -5.54 -28.38 18.31
N PRO A 635 -6.09 -27.34 18.96
CA PRO A 635 -6.89 -27.50 20.20
C PRO A 635 -8.07 -28.46 20.09
N SER A 636 -8.63 -28.63 18.90
CA SER A 636 -9.79 -29.47 18.62
C SER A 636 -9.83 -29.90 17.14
N GLN A 637 -10.82 -30.71 16.77
CA GLN A 637 -11.02 -31.17 15.39
C GLN A 637 -11.59 -30.05 14.50
N TYR A 638 -10.70 -29.31 13.85
CA TYR A 638 -11.05 -28.23 12.92
C TYR A 638 -10.96 -28.71 11.47
N TYR A 639 -12.12 -28.88 10.84
CA TYR A 639 -12.21 -29.08 9.39
C TYR A 639 -12.12 -27.73 8.68
N LEU A 640 -11.27 -27.66 7.65
CA LEU A 640 -11.07 -26.50 6.78
C LEU A 640 -11.01 -25.14 7.53
N PRO A 641 -10.14 -24.98 8.56
CA PRO A 641 -9.97 -23.68 9.20
C PRO A 641 -9.41 -22.66 8.21
N VAL A 642 -9.75 -21.39 8.40
CA VAL A 642 -9.10 -20.28 7.69
C VAL A 642 -7.70 -20.10 8.26
N LEU A 643 -6.69 -20.03 7.40
CA LEU A 643 -5.31 -19.77 7.77
C LEU A 643 -4.88 -18.42 7.18
N PHE A 644 -4.28 -17.56 8.02
CA PHE A 644 -3.80 -16.24 7.62
C PHE A 644 -2.47 -15.94 8.29
N GLN A 645 -1.44 -15.54 7.53
CA GLN A 645 -0.17 -15.10 8.08
C GLN A 645 -0.34 -13.72 8.74
N THR A 646 0.15 -13.56 9.98
CA THR A 646 0.06 -12.32 10.74
C THR A 646 1.40 -11.96 11.39
N VAL A 647 1.42 -10.81 12.07
CA VAL A 647 2.44 -10.47 13.06
C VAL A 647 2.20 -11.21 14.39
N PRO A 648 3.21 -11.32 15.28
CA PRO A 648 2.98 -11.75 16.66
C PRO A 648 1.97 -10.85 17.38
N ASN A 649 1.24 -11.42 18.34
CA ASN A 649 0.23 -10.76 19.17
C ASN A 649 -1.00 -10.18 18.41
N TYR A 650 -1.21 -10.58 17.15
CA TYR A 650 -2.40 -10.20 16.40
C TYR A 650 -3.68 -10.78 17.03
N CYS A 651 -4.53 -9.92 17.57
CA CYS A 651 -5.82 -10.27 18.19
C CYS A 651 -5.75 -11.15 19.45
N ILE A 652 -4.68 -11.11 20.24
CA ILE A 652 -4.60 -11.80 21.54
C ILE A 652 -5.44 -11.06 22.61
#